data_AF-A0A6G6IZ91-F1
#
_entry.id   AF-A0A6G6IZ91-F1
#
_cell.length_a   1.000
_cell.length_b   1.000
_cell.length_c   1.000
_cell.angle_alpha   90.00
_cell.angle_beta   90.00
_cell.angle_gamma   90.00
#
_symmetry.space_group_name_H-M   'P 1'
#
loop_
_entity.id
_entity.type
_entity.pdbx_description
1 polymer ?
#
loop_
_entity_poly.entity_id
_entity_poly.type
_entity_poly.pdbx_seq_one_letter_code
_entity_poly.pdbx_strand_id
1 'polypeptide(L)'
;MFQLPKHRTSPWHAGEKAIQERVGVADRMEVHGQKVIRDYMPDQHREFYHQLPFIIVGAVDQQGRPWATLLEGAEGFITSPDPKSLLLDSVADHQDPAASGLQAGKAIGLLGIELHTRRRNRMNGVLREAEAGLLTVAVEHSFGNCPQYIQKREWSRDEQRYNQRAPREDFAALNEELAAIIRDADTFFVASYVQHEDGERSVDVSHRGGRPGFVKVDGNRLVIPDYAGNLHFNTLGNLQANPQAGLLFVDFASGDVLQVHGCTEILFDSPLLAAFEGAERLWTLDVQHAVLRRSALALRWSLREYSPTSLMTGTWAEADAKLQEREQRQQWQDWQVLRVEQESEDIRSFYLQPPAGTAVSFAPGQHLPVRLAIGEQALIRTYSLSSAPSDGELRISVKAQGPASRHLHEQLQVGDSLQVRAPMGSFTLKNDTARPVVLIGAGVGITPLLSMLRESVAASTRSIHLFQSARSLRQLPFQREITELRQRAQQLQVHRALSRPEPEALPGRDFEQTGRLDIAAIKARLPLDDYDFYVCGPGEFTQAIYDGLRGLNIADARIHAETFGPSTLKRQGDGLAPALVQPPAATEPVPVYFAGSAKEARWKPESGTLLELAEARGLSPDFSCRGGSCGTCRTKVVSGLVHYPNPPAELPEAGSVLICCAIPAQDESGVQPLVLDL
;
A
#
# COMPACT_ATOMS: atom_id res chain seq x y z
N MET A 1 -7.76 -34.37 -18.57
CA MET A 1 -6.47 -34.96 -18.17
C MET A 1 -5.55 -34.87 -19.39
N PHE A 2 -4.82 -33.76 -19.53
CA PHE A 2 -3.95 -33.52 -20.70
C PHE A 2 -2.54 -34.01 -20.34
N GLN A 3 -2.10 -35.10 -20.98
CA GLN A 3 -0.73 -35.58 -20.84
C GLN A 3 0.25 -34.54 -21.40
N LEU A 4 1.18 -34.09 -20.54
CA LEU A 4 2.32 -33.26 -20.89
C LEU A 4 3.25 -34.02 -21.86
N PRO A 5 3.82 -33.36 -22.89
CA PRO A 5 4.97 -33.91 -23.59
C PRO A 5 6.10 -34.15 -22.59
N LYS A 6 6.62 -35.37 -22.52
CA LYS A 6 7.80 -35.68 -21.71
C LYS A 6 9.03 -35.00 -22.32
N HIS A 7 9.66 -34.13 -21.52
CA HIS A 7 10.97 -33.48 -21.76
C HIS A 7 11.03 -32.43 -22.87
N ARG A 8 10.56 -31.21 -22.57
CA ARG A 8 11.21 -29.99 -23.07
C ARG A 8 12.01 -29.37 -21.92
N THR A 9 13.21 -28.88 -22.21
CA THR A 9 13.96 -28.01 -21.33
C THR A 9 13.11 -26.77 -21.02
N SER A 10 13.12 -26.34 -19.76
CA SER A 10 12.42 -25.11 -19.35
C SER A 10 12.86 -23.93 -20.21
N PRO A 11 11.92 -23.13 -20.77
CA PRO A 11 12.28 -21.91 -21.49
C PRO A 11 12.69 -20.77 -20.53
N TRP A 12 12.51 -20.96 -19.22
CA TRP A 12 12.85 -20.00 -18.19
C TRP A 12 14.26 -20.22 -17.65
N HIS A 13 15.01 -19.14 -17.47
CA HIS A 13 16.31 -19.17 -16.80
C HIS A 13 16.16 -18.98 -15.27
N ALA A 14 17.25 -19.15 -14.52
CA ALA A 14 17.23 -19.17 -13.06
C ALA A 14 16.63 -17.91 -12.41
N GLY A 15 16.90 -16.72 -12.97
CA GLY A 15 16.40 -15.45 -12.44
C GLY A 15 14.88 -15.32 -12.58
N GLU A 16 14.30 -15.73 -13.71
CA GLU A 16 12.85 -15.76 -13.89
C GLU A 16 12.21 -16.75 -12.91
N LYS A 17 12.76 -17.96 -12.78
CA LYS A 17 12.26 -18.99 -11.87
C LYS A 17 12.24 -18.52 -10.42
N ALA A 18 13.31 -17.89 -9.94
CA ALA A 18 13.39 -17.37 -8.58
C ALA A 18 12.26 -16.36 -8.28
N ILE A 19 11.93 -15.51 -9.25
CA ILE A 19 10.82 -14.55 -9.10
C ILE A 19 9.46 -15.26 -9.19
N GLN A 20 9.30 -16.21 -10.11
CA GLN A 20 8.06 -16.98 -10.25
C GLN A 20 7.74 -17.81 -9.00
N GLU A 21 8.76 -18.39 -8.36
CA GLU A 21 8.65 -19.09 -7.09
C GLU A 21 8.22 -18.14 -5.97
N ARG A 22 8.88 -16.98 -5.85
CA ARG A 22 8.56 -15.96 -4.84
C ARG A 22 7.10 -15.51 -4.91
N VAL A 23 6.52 -15.40 -6.11
CA VAL A 23 5.11 -14.99 -6.28
C VAL A 23 4.14 -16.17 -6.41
N GLY A 24 4.61 -17.40 -6.23
CA GLY A 24 3.78 -18.60 -6.18
C GLY A 24 3.18 -19.04 -7.53
N VAL A 25 3.88 -18.78 -8.64
CA VAL A 25 3.37 -19.09 -10.01
C VAL A 25 4.29 -19.99 -10.83
N ALA A 26 5.39 -20.49 -10.27
CA ALA A 26 6.42 -21.28 -10.95
C ALA A 26 5.85 -22.46 -11.76
N ASP A 27 5.11 -23.37 -11.14
CA ASP A 27 4.55 -24.56 -11.82
C ASP A 27 3.63 -24.19 -12.99
N ARG A 28 2.82 -23.14 -12.81
CA ARG A 28 1.92 -22.65 -13.85
C ARG A 28 2.71 -22.05 -15.01
N MET A 29 3.76 -21.28 -14.72
CA MET A 29 4.62 -20.66 -15.73
C MET A 29 5.45 -21.68 -16.48
N GLU A 30 5.92 -22.75 -15.84
CA GLU A 30 6.62 -23.85 -16.50
C GLU A 30 5.75 -24.47 -17.60
N VAL A 31 4.51 -24.84 -17.26
CA VAL A 31 3.56 -25.41 -18.24
C VAL A 31 3.16 -24.40 -19.32
N HIS A 32 3.00 -23.13 -18.95
CA HIS A 32 2.61 -22.08 -19.89
C HIS A 32 3.73 -21.77 -20.89
N GLY A 33 4.95 -21.54 -20.40
CA GLY A 33 6.13 -21.19 -21.19
C GLY A 33 6.40 -22.21 -22.28
N GLN A 34 6.39 -23.51 -21.95
CA GLN A 34 6.63 -24.59 -22.92
C GLN A 34 5.62 -24.63 -24.08
N LYS A 35 4.43 -24.03 -23.91
CA LYS A 35 3.38 -23.93 -24.93
C LYS A 35 3.48 -22.67 -25.77
N VAL A 36 3.89 -21.54 -25.18
CA VAL A 36 3.81 -20.22 -25.82
C VAL A 36 5.13 -19.72 -26.38
N ILE A 37 6.27 -20.14 -25.79
CA ILE A 37 7.61 -19.78 -26.25
C ILE A 37 8.05 -20.82 -27.29
N ARG A 38 8.44 -20.34 -28.46
CA ARG A 38 8.78 -21.17 -29.63
C ARG A 38 10.17 -20.81 -30.14
N ASP A 39 10.88 -21.81 -30.64
CA ASP A 39 12.16 -21.68 -31.39
C ASP A 39 11.95 -21.33 -32.87
N TYR A 40 10.75 -20.83 -33.21
CA TYR A 40 10.37 -20.40 -34.55
C TYR A 40 9.24 -19.37 -34.47
N MET A 41 9.12 -18.54 -35.50
CA MET A 41 8.05 -17.57 -35.70
C MET A 41 6.89 -18.21 -36.46
N PRO A 42 5.68 -18.28 -35.88
CA PRO A 42 4.46 -18.57 -36.63
C PRO A 42 4.24 -17.57 -37.77
N ASP A 43 3.51 -17.94 -38.82
CA ASP A 43 3.25 -17.05 -39.97
C ASP A 43 2.62 -15.71 -39.53
N GLN A 44 1.73 -15.74 -38.55
CA GLN A 44 1.13 -14.54 -37.98
C GLN A 44 2.15 -13.56 -37.35
N HIS A 45 3.28 -14.06 -36.83
CA HIS A 45 4.38 -13.23 -36.35
C HIS A 45 5.21 -12.70 -37.53
N ARG A 46 5.49 -13.54 -38.52
CA ARG A 46 6.26 -13.17 -39.71
C ARG A 46 5.60 -12.05 -40.51
N GLU A 47 4.29 -12.18 -40.75
CA GLU A 47 3.46 -11.15 -41.37
C GLU A 47 3.44 -9.86 -40.54
N PHE A 48 3.32 -10.00 -39.21
CA PHE A 48 3.36 -8.86 -38.31
C PHE A 48 4.69 -8.11 -38.37
N TYR A 49 5.83 -8.80 -38.37
CA TYR A 49 7.12 -8.13 -38.45
C TYR A 49 7.31 -7.42 -39.79
N HIS A 50 6.85 -8.02 -40.89
CA HIS A 50 6.95 -7.45 -42.24
C HIS A 50 6.26 -6.08 -42.39
N GLN A 51 5.16 -5.86 -41.68
CA GLN A 51 4.39 -4.62 -41.78
C GLN A 51 4.92 -3.48 -40.89
N LEU A 52 5.89 -3.75 -40.01
CA LEU A 52 6.34 -2.74 -39.05
C LEU A 52 7.24 -1.69 -39.73
N PRO A 53 7.06 -0.39 -39.40
CA PRO A 53 7.95 0.67 -39.87
C PRO A 53 9.20 0.82 -38.99
N PHE A 54 9.23 0.15 -37.82
CA PHE A 54 10.38 0.10 -36.92
C PHE A 54 10.36 -1.16 -36.05
N ILE A 55 11.50 -1.46 -35.43
CA ILE A 55 11.66 -2.50 -34.43
C ILE A 55 12.51 -1.99 -33.27
N ILE A 56 12.17 -2.42 -32.06
CA ILE A 56 12.97 -2.11 -30.87
C ILE A 56 14.00 -3.22 -30.69
N VAL A 57 15.24 -2.83 -30.41
CA VAL A 57 16.40 -3.72 -30.33
C VAL A 57 17.08 -3.57 -28.97
N GLY A 58 17.37 -4.70 -28.33
CA GLY A 58 18.29 -4.79 -27.20
C GLY A 58 19.60 -5.40 -27.67
N ALA A 59 20.72 -4.73 -27.40
CA ALA A 59 22.06 -5.22 -27.69
C ALA A 59 22.98 -4.95 -26.49
N VAL A 60 24.09 -5.68 -26.41
CA VAL A 60 25.10 -5.48 -25.36
C VAL A 60 26.40 -5.06 -26.01
N ASP A 61 26.92 -3.90 -25.59
CA ASP A 61 28.16 -3.37 -26.15
C ASP A 61 29.41 -4.16 -25.73
N GLN A 62 30.56 -3.77 -26.25
CA GLN A 62 31.84 -4.42 -25.96
C GLN A 62 32.26 -4.30 -24.49
N GLN A 63 31.75 -3.32 -23.77
CA GLN A 63 31.98 -3.13 -22.33
C GLN A 63 30.97 -3.90 -21.47
N GLY A 64 30.04 -4.64 -22.08
CA GLY A 64 29.03 -5.41 -21.36
C GLY A 64 27.81 -4.60 -20.93
N ARG A 65 27.65 -3.36 -21.42
CA ARG A 65 26.51 -2.50 -21.11
C ARG A 65 25.34 -2.83 -22.04
N PRO A 66 24.16 -3.15 -21.50
CA PRO A 66 22.96 -3.30 -22.31
C PRO A 66 22.48 -1.93 -22.81
N TRP A 67 22.04 -1.88 -24.06
CA TRP A 67 21.43 -0.71 -24.69
C TRP A 67 20.15 -1.12 -25.40
N ALA A 68 19.06 -0.40 -25.13
CA ALA A 68 17.86 -0.44 -25.96
C ALA A 68 17.99 0.62 -27.06
N THR A 69 17.58 0.30 -28.28
CA THR A 69 17.51 1.22 -29.42
C THR A 69 16.32 0.90 -30.32
N LEU A 70 16.12 1.71 -31.36
CA LEU A 70 15.07 1.60 -32.36
C LEU A 70 15.71 1.63 -33.76
N LEU A 71 15.44 0.61 -34.56
CA LEU A 71 15.80 0.57 -35.98
C LEU A 71 14.54 0.82 -36.82
N GLU A 72 14.61 1.74 -37.76
CA GLU A 72 13.51 2.09 -38.67
C GLU A 72 13.89 1.80 -40.12
N GLY A 73 12.86 1.58 -40.95
CA GLY A 73 13.03 1.31 -42.37
C GLY A 73 11.71 1.43 -43.13
N ALA A 74 11.79 1.38 -44.47
CA ALA A 74 10.59 1.36 -45.31
C ALA A 74 9.78 0.08 -45.05
N GLU A 75 8.50 0.06 -45.44
CA GLU A 75 7.70 -1.16 -45.35
C GLU A 75 8.42 -2.31 -46.07
N GLY A 76 8.51 -3.47 -45.41
CA GLY A 76 9.28 -4.62 -45.91
C GLY A 76 10.78 -4.60 -45.59
N PHE A 77 11.29 -3.61 -44.82
CA PHE A 77 12.69 -3.66 -44.35
C PHE A 77 12.94 -4.83 -43.37
N ILE A 78 11.87 -5.36 -42.77
CA ILE A 78 11.90 -6.59 -41.98
C ILE A 78 11.30 -7.71 -42.82
N THR A 79 12.06 -8.78 -43.06
CA THR A 79 11.56 -9.95 -43.79
C THR A 79 11.90 -11.24 -43.04
N SER A 80 11.17 -12.31 -43.34
CA SER A 80 11.42 -13.64 -42.77
C SER A 80 11.40 -14.66 -43.91
N PRO A 81 12.55 -15.12 -44.41
CA PRO A 81 12.60 -16.10 -45.50
C PRO A 81 12.07 -17.46 -45.06
N ASP A 82 12.26 -17.79 -43.78
CA ASP A 82 11.79 -19.03 -43.15
C ASP A 82 11.40 -18.77 -41.68
N PRO A 83 10.66 -19.67 -41.02
CA PRO A 83 10.21 -19.48 -39.63
C PRO A 83 11.31 -19.29 -38.58
N LYS A 84 12.57 -19.61 -38.87
CA LYS A 84 13.70 -19.54 -37.93
C LYS A 84 14.65 -18.39 -38.20
N SER A 85 14.35 -17.54 -39.19
CA SER A 85 15.21 -16.44 -39.60
C SER A 85 14.41 -15.14 -39.76
N LEU A 86 14.97 -14.03 -39.28
CA LEU A 86 14.49 -12.66 -39.51
C LEU A 86 15.62 -11.81 -40.07
N LEU A 87 15.35 -11.10 -41.15
CA LEU A 87 16.29 -10.20 -41.83
C LEU A 87 15.84 -8.76 -41.58
N LEU A 88 16.77 -7.90 -41.21
CA LEU A 88 16.56 -6.46 -41.03
C LEU A 88 17.48 -5.72 -42.00
N ASP A 89 16.89 -5.07 -43.00
CA ASP A 89 17.57 -4.16 -43.92
C ASP A 89 17.59 -2.75 -43.30
N SER A 90 18.55 -2.53 -42.41
CA SER A 90 18.71 -1.28 -41.68
C SER A 90 20.18 -1.06 -41.32
N VAL A 91 20.68 0.13 -41.62
CA VAL A 91 22.03 0.55 -41.24
C VAL A 91 21.98 1.12 -39.84
N ALA A 92 22.64 0.45 -38.88
CA ALA A 92 22.79 0.98 -37.54
C ALA A 92 23.52 2.34 -37.57
N ASP A 93 22.95 3.36 -36.93
CA ASP A 93 23.61 4.66 -36.83
C ASP A 93 24.90 4.51 -36.00
N HIS A 94 26.04 4.91 -36.57
CA HIS A 94 27.33 4.94 -35.87
C HIS A 94 27.33 5.77 -34.57
N GLN A 95 26.39 6.70 -34.43
CA GLN A 95 26.21 7.47 -33.20
C GLN A 95 25.47 6.69 -32.10
N ASP A 96 24.82 5.56 -32.44
CA ASP A 96 24.09 4.72 -31.50
C ASP A 96 25.03 3.95 -30.56
N PRO A 97 24.89 4.07 -29.23
CA PRO A 97 25.68 3.26 -28.31
C PRO A 97 25.43 1.75 -28.47
N ALA A 98 24.27 1.32 -29.00
CA ALA A 98 23.97 -0.07 -29.27
C ALA A 98 24.73 -0.65 -30.49
N ALA A 99 25.24 0.19 -31.39
CA ALA A 99 25.82 -0.24 -32.67
C ALA A 99 26.98 -1.24 -32.49
N SER A 100 27.82 -1.05 -31.47
CA SER A 100 28.95 -1.94 -31.20
C SER A 100 28.53 -3.35 -30.73
N GLY A 101 27.29 -3.50 -30.27
CA GLY A 101 26.70 -4.80 -29.88
C GLY A 101 26.01 -5.53 -31.03
N LEU A 102 25.80 -4.87 -32.17
CA LEU A 102 25.13 -5.43 -33.36
C LEU A 102 26.15 -6.08 -34.30
N GLN A 103 26.80 -7.15 -33.84
CA GLN A 103 27.83 -7.89 -34.58
C GLN A 103 27.45 -9.36 -34.73
N ALA A 104 27.94 -10.00 -35.79
CA ALA A 104 27.77 -11.44 -35.98
C ALA A 104 28.27 -12.24 -34.75
N GLY A 105 27.52 -13.26 -34.38
CA GLY A 105 27.72 -14.09 -33.19
C GLY A 105 27.24 -13.48 -31.87
N LYS A 106 26.68 -12.26 -31.86
CA LYS A 106 26.14 -11.63 -30.64
C LYS A 106 24.63 -11.91 -30.49
N ALA A 107 24.21 -12.10 -29.25
CA ALA A 107 22.80 -12.20 -28.90
C ALA A 107 22.10 -10.85 -29.02
N ILE A 108 20.83 -10.89 -29.41
CA ILE A 108 20.00 -9.73 -29.69
C ILE A 108 18.57 -9.98 -29.17
N GLY A 109 18.00 -8.99 -28.52
CA GLY A 109 16.59 -8.98 -28.15
C GLY A 109 15.81 -8.11 -29.13
N LEU A 110 14.67 -8.59 -29.65
CA LEU A 110 13.83 -7.81 -30.56
C LEU A 110 12.38 -7.75 -30.08
N LEU A 111 11.82 -6.56 -30.14
CA LEU A 111 10.41 -6.31 -29.85
C LEU A 111 9.78 -5.61 -31.05
N GLY A 112 8.92 -6.34 -31.76
CA GLY A 112 8.03 -5.76 -32.74
C GLY A 112 6.81 -5.20 -32.02
N ILE A 113 6.51 -3.92 -32.22
CA ILE A 113 5.39 -3.24 -31.56
C ILE A 113 4.68 -2.32 -32.53
N GLU A 114 3.36 -2.48 -32.61
CA GLU A 114 2.47 -1.68 -33.42
C GLU A 114 1.59 -0.81 -32.51
N LEU A 115 1.98 0.46 -32.39
CA LEU A 115 1.39 1.37 -31.41
C LEU A 115 -0.07 1.69 -31.70
N HIS A 116 -0.49 1.77 -32.97
CA HIS A 116 -1.86 2.14 -33.33
C HIS A 116 -2.90 1.03 -33.07
N THR A 117 -2.50 -0.25 -33.04
CA THR A 117 -3.37 -1.40 -32.70
C THR A 117 -3.07 -1.98 -31.33
N ARG A 118 -2.04 -1.50 -30.64
CA ARG A 118 -1.52 -2.04 -29.37
C ARG A 118 -1.05 -3.50 -29.48
N ARG A 119 -0.58 -3.94 -30.65
CA ARG A 119 -0.04 -5.30 -30.83
C ARG A 119 1.46 -5.33 -30.58
N ARG A 120 1.95 -6.36 -29.88
CA ARG A 120 3.40 -6.59 -29.74
C ARG A 120 3.77 -8.07 -29.74
N ASN A 121 4.87 -8.39 -30.42
CA ASN A 121 5.48 -9.71 -30.43
C ASN A 121 6.97 -9.58 -30.11
N ARG A 122 7.48 -10.53 -29.33
CA ARG A 122 8.90 -10.62 -29.03
C ARG A 122 9.56 -11.68 -29.90
N MET A 123 10.80 -11.39 -30.30
CA MET A 123 11.72 -12.35 -30.88
C MET A 123 13.13 -12.11 -30.33
N ASN A 124 13.69 -13.07 -29.60
CA ASN A 124 15.08 -13.01 -29.16
C ASN A 124 15.88 -14.07 -29.93
N GLY A 125 17.17 -13.80 -30.15
CA GLY A 125 18.01 -14.71 -30.90
C GLY A 125 19.47 -14.26 -31.02
N VAL A 126 20.13 -14.73 -32.06
CA VAL A 126 21.56 -14.48 -32.32
C VAL A 126 21.74 -13.92 -33.72
N LEU A 127 22.57 -12.88 -33.85
CA LEU A 127 23.00 -12.34 -35.13
C LEU A 127 23.90 -13.36 -35.83
N ARG A 128 23.48 -13.88 -36.99
CA ARG A 128 24.30 -14.73 -37.85
C ARG A 128 25.21 -13.91 -38.75
N GLU A 129 24.66 -12.82 -39.31
CA GLU A 129 25.35 -11.92 -40.22
C GLU A 129 24.97 -10.48 -39.85
N ALA A 130 25.94 -9.57 -39.98
CA ALA A 130 25.78 -8.15 -39.70
C ALA A 130 26.71 -7.35 -40.62
N GLU A 131 26.39 -7.35 -41.92
CA GLU A 131 27.24 -6.74 -42.97
C GLU A 131 26.39 -5.93 -43.96
N ALA A 132 26.97 -4.85 -44.50
CA ALA A 132 26.38 -4.04 -45.58
C ALA A 132 24.94 -3.53 -45.35
N GLY A 133 24.54 -3.31 -44.08
CA GLY A 133 23.18 -2.85 -43.74
C GLY A 133 22.15 -3.96 -43.57
N LEU A 134 22.56 -5.22 -43.69
CA LEU A 134 21.70 -6.38 -43.46
C LEU A 134 22.06 -7.09 -42.15
N LEU A 135 21.08 -7.24 -41.26
CA LEU A 135 21.19 -8.03 -40.05
C LEU A 135 20.35 -9.30 -40.20
N THR A 136 21.00 -10.47 -40.16
CA THR A 136 20.33 -11.78 -40.19
C THR A 136 20.28 -12.34 -38.78
N VAL A 137 19.08 -12.51 -38.22
CA VAL A 137 18.85 -13.01 -36.87
C VAL A 137 18.30 -14.43 -36.92
N ALA A 138 19.00 -15.36 -36.28
CA ALA A 138 18.48 -16.70 -36.01
C ALA A 138 17.58 -16.66 -34.76
N VAL A 139 16.36 -17.15 -34.89
CA VAL A 139 15.33 -17.12 -33.84
C VAL A 139 15.63 -18.17 -32.78
N GLU A 140 15.66 -17.75 -31.51
CA GLU A 140 15.70 -18.66 -30.36
C GLU A 140 14.38 -18.68 -29.61
N HIS A 141 13.76 -17.52 -29.43
CA HIS A 141 12.48 -17.39 -28.74
C HIS A 141 11.55 -16.45 -29.49
N SER A 142 10.33 -16.89 -29.83
CA SER A 142 9.27 -16.04 -30.35
C SER A 142 7.92 -16.30 -29.67
N PHE A 143 7.28 -15.23 -29.22
CA PHE A 143 5.98 -15.28 -28.54
C PHE A 143 5.28 -13.91 -28.57
N GLY A 144 3.94 -13.93 -28.48
CA GLY A 144 3.13 -12.73 -28.37
C GLY A 144 3.05 -12.24 -26.93
N ASN A 145 3.02 -10.92 -26.75
CA ASN A 145 2.86 -10.30 -25.43
C ASN A 145 1.55 -9.53 -25.31
N CYS A 146 1.04 -9.43 -24.08
CA CYS A 146 -0.19 -8.70 -23.74
C CYS A 146 -0.15 -7.24 -24.23
N PRO A 147 -1.25 -6.66 -24.76
CA PRO A 147 -1.28 -5.28 -25.26
C PRO A 147 -1.27 -4.21 -24.14
N GLN A 148 -1.30 -4.61 -22.87
CA GLN A 148 -1.38 -3.68 -21.73
C GLN A 148 -0.27 -2.63 -21.76
N TYR A 149 -0.67 -1.42 -21.36
CA TYR A 149 0.16 -0.22 -21.21
C TYR A 149 0.69 0.41 -22.51
N ILE A 150 0.34 -0.14 -23.69
CA ILE A 150 0.76 0.44 -24.98
C ILE A 150 -0.14 1.63 -25.33
N GLN A 151 0.48 2.81 -25.46
CA GLN A 151 -0.23 4.02 -25.85
C GLN A 151 -0.55 3.98 -27.35
N LYS A 152 -1.78 4.36 -27.71
CA LYS A 152 -2.20 4.38 -29.11
C LYS A 152 -1.59 5.61 -29.79
N ARG A 153 -0.76 5.37 -30.80
CA ARG A 153 -0.09 6.43 -31.57
C ARG A 153 -0.16 6.17 -33.06
N GLU A 154 -0.34 7.24 -33.83
CA GLU A 154 -0.23 7.22 -35.29
C GLU A 154 1.09 7.83 -35.71
N TRP A 155 1.70 7.29 -36.77
CA TRP A 155 3.03 7.69 -37.20
C TRP A 155 3.06 8.41 -38.54
N SER A 156 4.07 9.23 -38.73
CA SER A 156 4.46 9.88 -39.98
C SER A 156 5.99 9.86 -40.10
N ARG A 157 6.55 10.27 -41.25
CA ARG A 157 8.00 10.42 -41.46
C ARG A 157 8.36 11.89 -41.71
N ASP A 158 9.49 12.31 -41.16
CA ASP A 158 10.14 13.60 -41.41
C ASP A 158 11.63 13.38 -41.74
N GLU A 159 11.90 13.07 -43.01
CA GLU A 159 13.25 12.81 -43.52
C GLU A 159 14.12 14.08 -43.51
N GLN A 160 13.52 15.27 -43.64
CA GLN A 160 14.27 16.52 -43.67
C GLN A 160 14.95 16.76 -42.31
N ARG A 161 14.22 16.57 -41.22
CA ARG A 161 14.74 16.75 -39.87
C ARG A 161 15.77 15.67 -39.49
N TYR A 162 15.54 14.43 -39.90
CA TYR A 162 16.50 13.33 -39.70
C TYR A 162 17.85 13.56 -40.39
N ASN A 163 17.83 14.14 -41.60
CA ASN A 163 19.05 14.49 -42.34
C ASN A 163 19.82 15.67 -41.73
N GLN A 164 19.22 16.41 -40.79
CA GLN A 164 19.83 17.54 -40.07
C GLN A 164 20.17 17.18 -38.62
N ARG A 165 20.24 15.89 -38.28
CA ARG A 165 20.49 15.45 -36.90
C ARG A 165 21.84 15.90 -36.36
N ALA A 166 21.84 16.31 -35.09
CA ALA A 166 23.04 16.79 -34.40
C ALA A 166 23.95 15.62 -33.97
N PRO A 167 25.23 15.89 -33.65
CA PRO A 167 26.09 14.94 -32.97
C PRO A 167 25.49 14.47 -31.64
N ARG A 168 25.75 13.21 -31.26
CA ARG A 168 25.33 12.66 -29.97
C ARG A 168 25.97 13.42 -28.81
N GLU A 169 25.24 13.47 -27.70
CA GLU A 169 25.68 14.09 -26.45
C GLU A 169 25.78 13.00 -25.37
N ASP A 170 26.96 12.85 -24.75
CA ASP A 170 27.25 11.84 -23.72
C ASP A 170 27.30 12.49 -22.32
N PHE A 171 26.68 11.84 -21.33
CA PHE A 171 26.59 12.32 -19.96
C PHE A 171 26.93 11.20 -18.96
N ALA A 172 27.58 11.57 -17.85
CA ALA A 172 27.88 10.65 -16.74
C ALA A 172 26.79 10.62 -15.66
N ALA A 173 25.85 11.58 -15.69
CA ALA A 173 24.73 11.69 -14.76
C ALA A 173 23.57 12.45 -15.43
N LEU A 174 22.37 12.30 -14.88
CA LEU A 174 21.20 13.06 -15.28
C LEU A 174 21.36 14.54 -14.92
N ASN A 175 21.11 15.42 -15.90
CA ASN A 175 20.84 16.83 -15.68
C ASN A 175 19.32 17.09 -15.75
N GLU A 176 18.90 18.34 -15.54
CA GLU A 176 17.48 18.70 -15.54
C GLU A 176 16.78 18.45 -16.88
N GLU A 177 17.48 18.61 -18.01
CA GLU A 177 16.93 18.32 -19.34
C GLU A 177 16.64 16.82 -19.50
N LEU A 178 17.61 15.96 -19.17
CA LEU A 178 17.45 14.52 -19.25
C LEU A 178 16.37 14.02 -18.28
N ALA A 179 16.34 14.59 -17.06
CA ALA A 179 15.31 14.30 -16.07
C ALA A 179 13.90 14.73 -16.54
N ALA A 180 13.78 15.85 -17.26
CA ALA A 180 12.52 16.28 -17.85
C ALA A 180 12.04 15.29 -18.93
N ILE A 181 12.91 14.85 -19.83
CA ILE A 181 12.57 13.83 -20.84
C ILE A 181 12.01 12.54 -20.18
N ILE A 182 12.64 12.09 -19.10
CA ILE A 182 12.20 10.89 -18.36
C ILE A 182 10.86 11.13 -17.65
N ARG A 183 10.67 12.30 -17.02
CA ARG A 183 9.40 12.65 -16.35
C ARG A 183 8.25 12.84 -17.32
N ASP A 184 8.50 13.31 -18.53
CA ASP A 184 7.44 13.51 -19.54
C ASP A 184 7.11 12.22 -20.30
N ALA A 185 7.97 11.21 -20.21
CA ALA A 185 7.77 9.93 -20.88
C ALA A 185 6.58 9.15 -20.30
N ASP A 186 5.68 8.71 -21.18
CA ASP A 186 4.63 7.73 -20.88
C ASP A 186 5.00 6.30 -21.27
N THR A 187 6.17 6.14 -21.90
CA THR A 187 6.69 4.90 -22.46
C THR A 187 8.21 4.92 -22.44
N PHE A 188 8.83 3.79 -22.07
CA PHE A 188 10.23 3.52 -22.35
C PHE A 188 10.43 2.06 -22.72
N PHE A 189 11.59 1.75 -23.28
CA PHE A 189 12.01 0.38 -23.57
C PHE A 189 13.22 0.02 -22.73
N VAL A 190 13.31 -1.24 -22.30
CA VAL A 190 14.39 -1.72 -21.44
C VAL A 190 15.06 -2.93 -22.07
N ALA A 191 16.36 -2.81 -22.31
CA ALA A 191 17.25 -3.89 -22.64
C ALA A 191 17.87 -4.45 -21.36
N SER A 192 17.91 -5.77 -21.28
CA SER A 192 18.52 -6.51 -20.16
C SER A 192 19.08 -7.82 -20.72
N TYR A 193 20.00 -8.45 -20.01
CA TYR A 193 20.53 -9.75 -20.45
C TYR A 193 20.93 -10.60 -19.26
N VAL A 194 20.93 -11.91 -19.48
CA VAL A 194 21.57 -12.89 -18.60
C VAL A 194 22.74 -13.53 -19.33
N GLN A 195 23.77 -13.88 -18.58
CA GLN A 195 24.86 -14.73 -19.06
C GLN A 195 24.67 -16.12 -18.45
N HIS A 196 24.68 -17.14 -19.30
CA HIS A 196 24.54 -18.54 -18.90
C HIS A 196 25.89 -19.11 -18.45
N GLU A 197 25.86 -20.29 -17.83
CA GLU A 197 27.07 -20.96 -17.30
C GLU A 197 28.10 -21.31 -18.39
N ASP A 198 27.65 -21.53 -19.62
CA ASP A 198 28.50 -21.76 -20.80
C ASP A 198 29.12 -20.47 -21.38
N GLY A 199 28.80 -19.31 -20.79
CA GLY A 199 29.28 -18.01 -21.20
C GLY A 199 28.46 -17.35 -22.31
N GLU A 200 27.46 -18.04 -22.88
CA GLU A 200 26.53 -17.45 -23.85
C GLU A 200 25.61 -16.42 -23.18
N ARG A 201 25.16 -15.43 -23.96
CA ARG A 201 24.26 -14.39 -23.46
C ARG A 201 22.89 -14.58 -24.08
N SER A 202 21.84 -14.34 -23.30
CA SER A 202 20.49 -14.12 -23.84
C SER A 202 20.09 -12.69 -23.54
N VAL A 203 19.78 -11.93 -24.59
CA VAL A 203 19.40 -10.52 -24.51
C VAL A 203 17.89 -10.40 -24.71
N ASP A 204 17.26 -9.57 -23.90
CA ASP A 204 15.83 -9.25 -23.98
C ASP A 204 15.65 -7.74 -24.15
N VAL A 205 14.61 -7.36 -24.89
CA VAL A 205 14.11 -5.98 -24.88
C VAL A 205 12.59 -5.96 -24.65
N SER A 206 12.17 -5.04 -23.81
CA SER A 206 10.81 -4.99 -23.28
C SER A 206 10.26 -3.58 -23.27
N HIS A 207 8.94 -3.46 -23.46
CA HIS A 207 8.21 -2.20 -23.36
C HIS A 207 7.68 -2.01 -21.94
N ARG A 208 7.83 -0.79 -21.40
CA ARG A 208 7.21 -0.32 -20.16
C ARG A 208 6.41 0.94 -20.46
N GLY A 209 5.17 0.99 -20.01
CA GLY A 209 4.28 2.13 -20.22
C GLY A 209 3.48 2.44 -18.97
N GLY A 210 3.09 3.70 -18.84
CA GLY A 210 2.31 4.22 -17.72
C GLY A 210 1.68 5.56 -18.08
N ARG A 211 1.26 6.32 -17.07
CA ARG A 211 0.95 7.75 -17.25
C ARG A 211 2.27 8.52 -17.40
N PRO A 212 2.30 9.68 -18.07
CA PRO A 212 3.47 10.56 -18.02
C PRO A 212 3.92 10.75 -16.56
N GLY A 213 5.22 10.58 -16.32
CA GLY A 213 5.80 10.67 -14.98
C GLY A 213 5.70 9.38 -14.16
N PHE A 214 5.36 8.23 -14.75
CA PHE A 214 5.37 6.96 -14.04
C PHE A 214 6.78 6.50 -13.62
N VAL A 215 7.84 7.06 -14.21
CA VAL A 215 9.21 6.90 -13.73
C VAL A 215 9.53 8.05 -12.77
N LYS A 216 9.77 7.74 -11.49
CA LYS A 216 10.24 8.74 -10.53
C LYS A 216 11.71 9.00 -10.79
N VAL A 217 12.09 10.27 -10.86
CA VAL A 217 13.48 10.71 -10.98
C VAL A 217 13.87 11.36 -9.66
N ASP A 218 14.84 10.76 -8.96
CA ASP A 218 15.41 11.28 -7.71
C ASP A 218 16.92 11.43 -7.87
N GLY A 219 17.33 12.65 -8.25
CA GLY A 219 18.70 12.92 -8.68
C GLY A 219 19.10 12.04 -9.85
N ASN A 220 20.00 11.09 -9.61
CA ASN A 220 20.52 10.17 -10.61
C ASN A 220 19.92 8.75 -10.51
N ARG A 221 18.92 8.56 -9.64
CA ARG A 221 18.22 7.30 -9.42
C ARG A 221 16.82 7.36 -10.02
N LEU A 222 16.47 6.35 -10.80
CA LEU A 222 15.14 6.14 -11.33
C LEU A 222 14.42 5.11 -10.47
N VAL A 223 13.14 5.34 -10.14
CA VAL A 223 12.26 4.35 -9.50
C VAL A 223 11.11 4.06 -10.43
N ILE A 224 10.97 2.78 -10.81
CA ILE A 224 10.01 2.31 -11.79
C ILE A 224 9.03 1.33 -11.13
N PRO A 225 7.71 1.56 -11.24
CA PRO A 225 6.74 0.57 -10.84
C PRO A 225 6.65 -0.55 -11.88
N ASP A 226 6.61 -1.80 -11.42
CA ASP A 226 6.27 -2.96 -12.25
C ASP A 226 4.83 -3.36 -11.95
N TYR A 227 4.01 -3.30 -12.99
CA TYR A 227 2.59 -3.56 -12.91
C TYR A 227 2.24 -5.01 -13.27
N ALA A 228 1.01 -5.41 -12.96
CA ALA A 228 0.48 -6.71 -13.34
C ALA A 228 0.68 -6.99 -14.84
N GLY A 229 1.21 -8.18 -15.14
CA GLY A 229 1.56 -8.58 -16.50
C GLY A 229 1.35 -10.07 -16.77
N ASN A 230 2.10 -10.61 -17.74
CA ASN A 230 2.02 -12.04 -18.11
C ASN A 230 2.79 -12.98 -17.18
N LEU A 231 3.46 -12.43 -16.15
CA LEU A 231 4.22 -13.18 -15.14
C LEU A 231 5.39 -14.01 -15.70
N HIS A 232 5.84 -13.69 -16.92
CA HIS A 232 7.04 -14.31 -17.50
C HIS A 232 8.31 -13.83 -16.78
N PHE A 233 8.31 -12.56 -16.35
CA PHE A 233 9.43 -11.89 -15.68
C PHE A 233 10.72 -11.80 -16.51
N ASN A 234 10.69 -11.82 -17.84
CA ASN A 234 11.92 -11.81 -18.66
C ASN A 234 12.89 -10.66 -18.31
N THR A 235 12.39 -9.44 -18.17
CA THR A 235 13.24 -8.31 -17.75
C THR A 235 13.70 -8.49 -16.31
N LEU A 236 12.78 -8.69 -15.36
CA LEU A 236 13.14 -8.72 -13.94
C LEU A 236 14.01 -9.93 -13.57
N GLY A 237 13.81 -11.06 -14.23
CA GLY A 237 14.64 -12.25 -14.10
C GLY A 237 16.06 -11.98 -14.58
N ASN A 238 16.22 -11.29 -15.73
CA ASN A 238 17.53 -10.79 -16.16
C ASN A 238 18.13 -9.85 -15.11
N LEU A 239 17.38 -8.86 -14.60
CA LEU A 239 17.87 -7.91 -13.59
C LEU A 239 18.26 -8.59 -12.27
N GLN A 240 17.55 -9.65 -11.89
CA GLN A 240 17.85 -10.46 -10.70
C GLN A 240 19.17 -11.23 -10.86
N ALA A 241 19.45 -11.73 -12.06
CA ALA A 241 20.67 -12.47 -12.35
C ALA A 241 21.87 -11.56 -12.71
N ASN A 242 21.59 -10.40 -13.31
CA ASN A 242 22.55 -9.44 -13.79
C ASN A 242 21.97 -8.03 -13.60
N PRO A 243 22.36 -7.30 -12.54
CA PRO A 243 21.72 -6.05 -12.13
C PRO A 243 22.16 -4.86 -12.99
N GLN A 244 21.95 -4.95 -14.31
CA GLN A 244 22.22 -3.91 -15.28
C GLN A 244 21.08 -3.80 -16.28
N ALA A 245 20.72 -2.57 -16.65
CA ALA A 245 19.74 -2.33 -17.70
C ALA A 245 20.11 -1.13 -18.58
N GLY A 246 19.63 -1.19 -19.82
CA GLY A 246 19.69 -0.10 -20.78
C GLY A 246 18.27 0.38 -21.08
N LEU A 247 17.94 1.62 -20.74
CA LEU A 247 16.65 2.22 -21.03
C LEU A 247 16.71 3.06 -22.30
N LEU A 248 15.62 3.07 -23.06
CA LEU A 248 15.40 3.94 -24.22
C LEU A 248 14.11 4.73 -23.99
N PHE A 249 14.26 6.04 -23.88
CA PHE A 249 13.17 7.00 -23.92
C PHE A 249 13.13 7.63 -25.31
N VAL A 250 11.94 7.65 -25.91
CA VAL A 250 11.74 8.23 -27.24
C VAL A 250 10.81 9.43 -27.08
N ASP A 251 11.28 10.61 -27.47
CA ASP A 251 10.38 11.71 -27.73
C ASP A 251 9.74 11.48 -29.10
N PHE A 252 8.57 10.87 -29.03
CA PHE A 252 7.73 10.52 -30.17
C PHE A 252 7.42 11.71 -31.10
N ALA A 253 7.40 12.94 -30.59
CA ALA A 253 7.04 14.13 -31.37
C ALA A 253 8.24 14.78 -32.07
N SER A 254 9.43 14.71 -31.47
CA SER A 254 10.65 15.32 -32.04
C SER A 254 11.55 14.33 -32.77
N GLY A 255 11.43 13.03 -32.48
CA GLY A 255 12.34 11.97 -32.91
C GLY A 255 13.65 11.93 -32.13
N ASP A 256 13.74 12.67 -31.02
CA ASP A 256 14.88 12.63 -30.10
C ASP A 256 14.83 11.31 -29.31
N VAL A 257 16.01 10.73 -29.04
CA VAL A 257 16.13 9.52 -28.22
C VAL A 257 17.12 9.76 -27.09
N LEU A 258 16.72 9.38 -25.88
CA LEU A 258 17.55 9.35 -24.69
C LEU A 258 17.76 7.89 -24.29
N GLN A 259 19.01 7.45 -24.35
CA GLN A 259 19.42 6.12 -23.92
C GLN A 259 20.16 6.23 -22.59
N VAL A 260 19.85 5.36 -21.63
CA VAL A 260 20.40 5.41 -20.28
C VAL A 260 20.88 4.02 -19.88
N HIS A 261 22.08 3.91 -19.33
CA HIS A 261 22.62 2.67 -18.75
C HIS A 261 22.87 2.87 -17.26
N GLY A 262 22.59 1.83 -16.46
CA GLY A 262 22.82 1.87 -15.02
C GLY A 262 22.67 0.53 -14.33
N CYS A 263 22.94 0.54 -13.03
CA CYS A 263 22.77 -0.61 -12.15
C CYS A 263 21.35 -0.67 -11.59
N THR A 264 20.81 -1.88 -11.42
CA THR A 264 19.42 -2.07 -10.99
C THR A 264 19.27 -2.78 -9.66
N GLU A 265 18.19 -2.47 -8.94
CA GLU A 265 17.78 -3.16 -7.72
C GLU A 265 16.27 -3.46 -7.80
N ILE A 266 15.83 -4.66 -7.43
CA ILE A 266 14.41 -5.02 -7.37
C ILE A 266 13.93 -4.89 -5.92
N LEU A 267 12.91 -4.07 -5.70
CA LEU A 267 12.31 -3.80 -4.41
C LEU A 267 10.96 -4.55 -4.33
N PHE A 268 10.99 -5.70 -3.65
CA PHE A 268 9.79 -6.51 -3.42
C PHE A 268 8.93 -5.96 -2.27
N ASP A 269 9.56 -5.32 -1.29
CA ASP A 269 8.89 -4.72 -0.14
C ASP A 269 9.39 -3.27 0.04
N SER A 270 8.48 -2.29 -0.04
CA SER A 270 8.82 -0.88 0.14
C SER A 270 7.61 -0.08 0.61
N PRO A 271 7.76 0.91 1.51
CA PRO A 271 6.67 1.86 1.83
C PRO A 271 6.14 2.59 0.58
N LEU A 272 7.02 2.84 -0.40
CA LEU A 272 6.64 3.42 -1.69
C LEU A 272 5.72 2.49 -2.49
N LEU A 273 5.90 1.18 -2.38
CA LEU A 273 5.05 0.19 -3.04
C LEU A 273 3.63 0.23 -2.46
N ALA A 274 3.50 0.27 -1.13
CA ALA A 274 2.19 0.37 -0.46
C ALA A 274 1.46 1.69 -0.77
N ALA A 275 2.20 2.76 -1.07
CA ALA A 275 1.63 4.06 -1.40
C ALA A 275 1.23 4.18 -2.89
N PHE A 276 1.90 3.46 -3.79
CA PHE A 276 1.68 3.53 -5.24
C PHE A 276 0.63 2.53 -5.72
N GLU A 277 -0.49 3.03 -6.23
CA GLU A 277 -1.59 2.18 -6.67
C GLU A 277 -1.27 1.41 -7.97
N GLY A 278 -1.50 0.10 -7.94
CA GLY A 278 -1.36 -0.80 -9.09
C GLY A 278 0.05 -1.37 -9.31
N ALA A 279 1.06 -0.91 -8.57
CA ALA A 279 2.39 -1.51 -8.58
C ALA A 279 2.38 -2.83 -7.78
N GLU A 280 2.91 -3.91 -8.36
CA GLU A 280 3.11 -5.18 -7.65
C GLU A 280 4.49 -5.26 -6.99
N ARG A 281 5.43 -4.47 -7.51
CA ARG A 281 6.80 -4.30 -7.03
C ARG A 281 7.40 -3.04 -7.62
N LEU A 282 8.52 -2.59 -7.08
CA LEU A 282 9.31 -1.52 -7.66
C LEU A 282 10.66 -2.08 -8.10
N TRP A 283 11.32 -1.39 -9.02
CA TRP A 283 12.74 -1.59 -9.26
C TRP A 283 13.37 -0.24 -9.56
N THR A 284 14.66 -0.13 -9.30
CA THR A 284 15.39 1.11 -9.48
C THR A 284 16.49 0.97 -10.50
N LEU A 285 16.92 2.10 -11.06
CA LEU A 285 18.12 2.19 -11.87
C LEU A 285 18.95 3.39 -11.43
N ASP A 286 20.16 3.14 -10.95
CA ASP A 286 21.16 4.18 -10.67
C ASP A 286 21.93 4.45 -11.98
N VAL A 287 21.70 5.62 -12.56
CA VAL A 287 22.23 5.98 -13.88
C VAL A 287 23.75 6.11 -13.83
N GLN A 288 24.44 5.47 -14.75
CA GLN A 288 25.91 5.57 -14.90
C GLN A 288 26.31 6.27 -16.18
N HIS A 289 25.50 6.10 -17.23
CA HIS A 289 25.72 6.74 -18.53
C HIS A 289 24.38 7.13 -19.14
N ALA A 290 24.34 8.29 -19.77
CA ALA A 290 23.22 8.71 -20.60
C ALA A 290 23.72 9.26 -21.94
N VAL A 291 23.00 8.97 -23.01
CA VAL A 291 23.30 9.41 -24.37
C VAL A 291 22.03 10.04 -24.95
N LEU A 292 22.10 11.32 -25.28
CA LEU A 292 21.04 12.03 -25.98
C LEU A 292 21.40 12.13 -27.47
N ARG A 293 20.50 11.69 -28.34
CA ARG A 293 20.62 11.85 -29.79
C ARG A 293 19.40 12.58 -30.31
N ARG A 294 19.59 13.82 -30.75
CA ARG A 294 18.50 14.67 -31.24
C ARG A 294 18.11 14.32 -32.66
N SER A 295 16.81 14.18 -32.89
CA SER A 295 16.22 13.84 -34.18
C SER A 295 16.87 12.59 -34.79
N ALA A 296 17.18 11.62 -33.93
CA ALA A 296 17.83 10.36 -34.29
C ALA A 296 16.93 9.45 -35.13
N LEU A 297 15.61 9.69 -35.08
CA LEU A 297 14.60 8.98 -35.86
C LEU A 297 14.04 9.89 -36.95
N ALA A 298 13.67 9.34 -38.10
CA ALA A 298 12.82 9.98 -39.11
C ALA A 298 11.34 9.78 -38.79
N LEU A 299 10.97 8.70 -38.11
CA LEU A 299 9.60 8.49 -37.65
C LEU A 299 9.18 9.50 -36.57
N ARG A 300 7.93 9.95 -36.66
CA ARG A 300 7.24 10.80 -35.70
C ARG A 300 5.92 10.17 -35.35
N TRP A 301 5.44 10.43 -34.14
CA TRP A 301 4.19 9.87 -33.66
C TRP A 301 3.36 10.91 -32.94
N SER A 302 2.06 10.89 -33.19
CA SER A 302 1.07 11.66 -32.46
C SER A 302 0.30 10.75 -31.50
N LEU A 303 0.17 11.17 -30.24
CA LEU A 303 -0.66 10.46 -29.26
C LEU A 303 -2.12 10.55 -29.69
N ARG A 304 -2.81 9.41 -29.71
CA ARG A 304 -4.26 9.34 -29.96
C ARG A 304 -5.03 8.98 -28.70
N GLU A 305 -4.55 8.00 -27.93
CA GLU A 305 -5.27 7.50 -26.76
C GLU A 305 -4.33 6.81 -25.78
N TYR A 306 -4.44 7.15 -24.48
CA TYR A 306 -3.76 6.39 -23.43
C TYR A 306 -4.35 4.99 -23.28
N SER A 307 -3.53 4.01 -22.94
CA SER A 307 -3.97 2.67 -22.56
C SER A 307 -4.91 2.76 -21.34
N PRO A 308 -6.11 2.15 -21.38
CA PRO A 308 -7.01 2.10 -20.22
C PRO A 308 -6.33 1.54 -18.98
N THR A 309 -5.45 0.53 -19.14
CA THR A 309 -4.71 -0.05 -18.01
C THR A 309 -3.70 0.92 -17.40
N SER A 310 -3.15 1.86 -18.18
CA SER A 310 -2.25 2.90 -17.66
C SER A 310 -3.01 3.94 -16.84
N LEU A 311 -4.26 4.24 -17.22
CA LEU A 311 -5.10 5.20 -16.48
C LEU A 311 -5.57 4.67 -15.12
N MET A 312 -5.52 3.35 -14.91
CA MET A 312 -5.87 2.71 -13.64
C MET A 312 -4.72 2.69 -12.62
N THR A 313 -3.52 3.14 -12.99
CA THR A 313 -2.37 3.20 -12.07
C THR A 313 -2.32 4.53 -11.34
N GLY A 314 -1.76 4.50 -10.13
CA GLY A 314 -1.46 5.71 -9.37
C GLY A 314 -0.36 6.55 -9.98
N THR A 315 -0.03 7.64 -9.30
CA THR A 315 1.08 8.55 -9.62
C THR A 315 2.03 8.69 -8.42
N TRP A 316 3.27 9.10 -8.69
CA TRP A 316 4.22 9.39 -7.60
C TRP A 316 3.78 10.56 -6.74
N ALA A 317 3.07 11.55 -7.29
CA ALA A 317 2.51 12.65 -6.51
C ALA A 317 1.46 12.15 -5.49
N GLU A 318 0.56 11.23 -5.89
CA GLU A 318 -0.40 10.62 -4.98
C GLU A 318 0.29 9.73 -3.94
N ALA A 319 1.29 8.95 -4.34
CA ALA A 319 2.06 8.11 -3.44
C ALA A 319 2.84 8.94 -2.39
N ASP A 320 3.51 10.01 -2.83
CA ASP A 320 4.26 10.91 -1.96
C ASP A 320 3.32 11.67 -1.00
N ALA A 321 2.15 12.11 -1.48
CA ALA A 321 1.13 12.72 -0.63
C ALA A 321 0.62 11.75 0.45
N LYS A 322 0.37 10.48 0.10
CA LYS A 322 -0.02 9.44 1.07
C LYS A 322 1.07 9.21 2.11
N LEU A 323 2.35 9.19 1.72
CA LEU A 323 3.46 9.02 2.65
C LEU A 323 3.64 10.23 3.58
N GLN A 324 3.57 11.44 3.03
CA GLN A 324 3.64 12.68 3.82
C GLN A 324 2.48 12.76 4.82
N GLU A 325 1.26 12.43 4.40
CA GLU A 325 0.10 12.39 5.32
C GLU A 325 0.32 11.38 6.44
N ARG A 326 0.88 10.21 6.14
CA ARG A 326 1.22 9.19 7.15
C ARG A 326 2.25 9.70 8.14
N GLU A 327 3.32 10.34 7.68
CA GLU A 327 4.36 10.92 8.53
C GLU A 327 3.79 12.03 9.42
N GLN A 328 3.01 12.96 8.84
CA GLN A 328 2.35 14.03 9.58
C GLN A 328 1.40 13.49 10.66
N ARG A 329 0.65 12.42 10.36
CA ARG A 329 -0.23 11.76 11.35
C ARG A 329 0.53 11.10 12.50
N GLN A 330 1.78 10.71 12.30
CA GLN A 330 2.64 10.11 13.33
C GLN A 330 3.44 11.15 14.13
N GLN A 331 3.53 12.39 13.66
CA GLN A 331 4.24 13.45 14.35
C GLN A 331 3.50 13.91 15.60
N TRP A 332 4.25 14.08 16.70
CA TRP A 332 3.73 14.72 17.91
C TRP A 332 3.65 16.24 17.69
N GLN A 333 2.49 16.81 18.00
CA GLN A 333 2.19 18.23 17.89
C GLN A 333 1.75 18.79 19.23
N ASP A 334 2.11 20.03 19.50
CA ASP A 334 1.72 20.77 20.69
C ASP A 334 0.37 21.47 20.46
N TRP A 335 -0.67 21.03 21.16
CA TRP A 335 -2.02 21.60 21.07
C TRP A 335 -2.38 22.31 22.36
N GLN A 336 -2.94 23.51 22.27
CA GLN A 336 -3.24 24.33 23.44
C GLN A 336 -4.59 23.97 24.06
N VAL A 337 -4.66 23.92 25.39
CA VAL A 337 -5.92 23.77 26.13
C VAL A 337 -6.64 25.12 26.20
N LEU A 338 -7.76 25.25 25.52
CA LEU A 338 -8.56 26.49 25.51
C LEU A 338 -9.54 26.57 26.67
N ARG A 339 -10.09 25.42 27.06
CA ARG A 339 -11.19 25.36 28.01
C ARG A 339 -11.18 24.02 28.72
N VAL A 340 -11.56 24.06 29.99
CA VAL A 340 -11.69 22.89 30.86
C VAL A 340 -13.08 22.91 31.49
N GLU A 341 -13.79 21.78 31.44
CA GLU A 341 -15.17 21.67 31.92
C GLU A 341 -15.36 20.39 32.75
N GLN A 342 -15.97 20.52 33.93
CA GLN A 342 -16.26 19.37 34.79
C GLN A 342 -17.60 18.75 34.39
N GLU A 343 -17.58 17.53 33.85
CA GLU A 343 -18.77 16.88 33.26
C GLU A 343 -19.53 16.01 34.26
N SER A 344 -18.82 15.48 35.25
CA SER A 344 -19.36 14.68 36.37
C SER A 344 -18.33 14.69 37.51
N GLU A 345 -18.55 13.97 38.59
CA GLU A 345 -17.60 13.86 39.71
C GLU A 345 -16.20 13.39 39.27
N ASP A 346 -16.10 12.49 38.29
CA ASP A 346 -14.84 11.86 37.90
C ASP A 346 -14.44 12.06 36.43
N ILE A 347 -15.21 12.81 35.64
CA ILE A 347 -14.93 13.11 34.22
C ILE A 347 -14.80 14.62 34.01
N ARG A 348 -13.73 15.00 33.29
CA ARG A 348 -13.44 16.39 32.90
C ARG A 348 -13.14 16.46 31.41
N SER A 349 -13.69 17.45 30.72
CA SER A 349 -13.45 17.75 29.32
C SER A 349 -12.34 18.79 29.16
N PHE A 350 -11.51 18.60 28.14
CA PHE A 350 -10.46 19.50 27.71
C PHE A 350 -10.69 19.84 26.24
N TYR A 351 -10.84 21.12 25.95
CA TYR A 351 -11.01 21.64 24.59
C TYR A 351 -9.65 22.07 24.06
N LEU A 352 -9.28 21.56 22.90
CA LEU A 352 -7.93 21.64 22.35
C LEU A 352 -7.92 22.49 21.07
N GLN A 353 -6.90 23.31 20.93
CA GLN A 353 -6.61 24.11 19.75
C GLN A 353 -5.36 23.53 19.07
N PRO A 354 -5.45 23.07 17.81
CA PRO A 354 -4.26 22.71 17.05
C PRO A 354 -3.45 23.96 16.67
N PRO A 355 -2.16 23.83 16.30
CA PRO A 355 -1.35 24.95 15.83
C PRO A 355 -2.02 25.71 14.68
N ALA A 356 -1.78 27.02 14.61
CA ALA A 356 -2.39 27.88 13.60
C ALA A 356 -2.15 27.35 12.17
N GLY A 357 -3.20 27.31 11.35
CA GLY A 357 -3.16 26.78 9.99
C GLY A 357 -3.30 25.25 9.88
N THR A 358 -3.40 24.53 11.00
CA THR A 358 -3.59 23.07 11.00
C THR A 358 -5.06 22.72 10.87
N ALA A 359 -5.44 22.15 9.72
CA ALA A 359 -6.76 21.54 9.55
C ALA A 359 -6.77 20.14 10.19
N VAL A 360 -7.76 19.87 11.04
CA VAL A 360 -7.93 18.55 11.68
C VAL A 360 -9.20 17.92 11.16
N SER A 361 -9.06 16.88 10.35
CA SER A 361 -10.19 16.03 9.92
C SER A 361 -10.20 14.76 10.77
N PHE A 362 -11.40 14.34 11.18
CA PHE A 362 -11.61 13.10 11.90
C PHE A 362 -13.03 12.57 11.66
N ALA A 363 -13.23 11.29 11.94
CA ALA A 363 -14.55 10.66 11.92
C ALA A 363 -15.10 10.53 13.35
N PRO A 364 -16.43 10.62 13.56
CA PRO A 364 -17.02 10.49 14.89
C PRO A 364 -16.72 9.12 15.49
N GLY A 365 -16.17 9.13 16.71
CA GLY A 365 -15.72 7.94 17.42
C GLY A 365 -14.20 7.72 17.46
N GLN A 366 -13.43 8.43 16.63
CA GLN A 366 -11.95 8.37 16.68
C GLN A 366 -11.38 8.94 17.98
N HIS A 367 -10.11 8.61 18.25
CA HIS A 367 -9.35 9.04 19.42
C HIS A 367 -8.08 9.79 19.08
N LEU A 368 -7.64 10.63 20.02
CA LEU A 368 -6.35 11.30 20.02
C LEU A 368 -5.35 10.54 20.89
N PRO A 369 -4.21 10.10 20.34
CA PRO A 369 -3.05 9.75 21.15
C PRO A 369 -2.47 11.00 21.81
N VAL A 370 -2.27 10.92 23.12
CA VAL A 370 -1.76 12.00 23.97
C VAL A 370 -0.52 11.51 24.70
N ARG A 371 0.56 12.28 24.66
CA ARG A 371 1.81 12.02 25.38
C ARG A 371 1.92 12.99 26.55
N LEU A 372 2.15 12.44 27.75
CA LEU A 372 2.34 13.19 28.99
C LEU A 372 3.72 12.89 29.56
N ALA A 373 4.48 13.93 29.88
CA ALA A 373 5.70 13.79 30.66
C ALA A 373 5.34 13.81 32.16
N ILE A 374 5.40 12.65 32.82
CA ILE A 374 5.10 12.52 34.25
C ILE A 374 6.35 11.99 34.95
N GLY A 375 7.07 12.88 35.63
CA GLY A 375 8.39 12.56 36.18
C GLY A 375 9.40 12.27 35.05
N GLU A 376 10.17 11.20 35.19
CA GLU A 376 11.14 10.75 34.17
C GLU A 376 10.52 9.87 33.07
N GLN A 377 9.21 9.59 33.13
CA GLN A 377 8.54 8.69 32.18
C GLN A 377 7.54 9.43 31.30
N ALA A 378 7.60 9.18 29.99
CA ALA A 378 6.57 9.58 29.05
C ALA A 378 5.45 8.54 29.04
N LEU A 379 4.24 8.92 29.42
CA LEU A 379 3.05 8.08 29.32
C LEU A 379 2.23 8.47 28.10
N ILE A 380 1.99 7.50 27.22
CA ILE A 380 1.09 7.67 26.07
C ILE A 380 -0.27 7.07 26.40
N ARG A 381 -1.34 7.84 26.22
CA ARG A 381 -2.73 7.39 26.39
C ARG A 381 -3.58 7.90 25.24
N THR A 382 -4.54 7.10 24.81
CA THR A 382 -5.52 7.50 23.80
C THR A 382 -6.82 7.92 24.46
N TYR A 383 -7.38 9.06 24.05
CA TYR A 383 -8.68 9.55 24.52
C TYR A 383 -9.58 9.81 23.32
N SER A 384 -10.78 9.20 23.31
CA SER A 384 -11.77 9.44 22.27
C SER A 384 -12.14 10.93 22.20
N LEU A 385 -12.28 11.43 20.98
CA LEU A 385 -12.88 12.73 20.75
C LEU A 385 -14.35 12.66 21.16
N SER A 386 -14.75 13.57 22.04
CA SER A 386 -16.14 13.70 22.53
C SER A 386 -16.89 14.85 21.87
N SER A 387 -16.24 15.64 21.00
CA SER A 387 -16.89 16.54 20.04
C SER A 387 -17.14 15.84 18.70
N ALA A 388 -18.07 16.35 17.90
CA ALA A 388 -18.31 15.93 16.52
C ALA A 388 -17.43 16.73 15.54
N PRO A 389 -17.07 16.15 14.38
CA PRO A 389 -16.43 16.88 13.30
C PRO A 389 -17.19 18.16 12.90
N SER A 390 -18.52 18.13 12.94
CA SER A 390 -19.38 19.27 12.63
C SER A 390 -19.33 20.42 13.65
N ASP A 391 -18.73 20.23 14.84
CA ASP A 391 -18.73 21.24 15.91
C ASP A 391 -17.72 22.37 15.67
N GLY A 392 -16.68 22.13 14.88
CA GLY A 392 -15.56 23.08 14.71
C GLY A 392 -14.64 23.22 15.94
N GLU A 393 -14.82 22.39 16.97
CA GLU A 393 -13.95 22.32 18.15
C GLU A 393 -13.51 20.88 18.45
N LEU A 394 -12.33 20.73 19.07
CA LEU A 394 -11.78 19.43 19.44
C LEU A 394 -11.87 19.26 20.95
N ARG A 395 -12.59 18.24 21.40
CA ARG A 395 -12.79 17.95 22.83
C ARG A 395 -12.40 16.52 23.13
N ILE A 396 -11.57 16.32 24.16
CA ILE A 396 -11.42 15.02 24.82
C ILE A 396 -12.07 15.09 26.19
N SER A 397 -12.67 13.98 26.64
CA SER A 397 -13.25 13.90 27.98
C SER A 397 -12.68 12.72 28.73
N VAL A 398 -12.08 13.00 29.88
CA VAL A 398 -11.15 12.09 30.55
C VAL A 398 -11.69 11.74 31.92
N LYS A 399 -11.78 10.44 32.20
CA LYS A 399 -12.07 9.92 33.54
C LYS A 399 -10.80 9.81 34.38
N ALA A 400 -10.81 10.26 35.63
CA ALA A 400 -9.68 10.16 36.55
C ALA A 400 -9.41 8.71 37.01
N GLN A 401 -8.73 7.91 36.18
CA GLN A 401 -8.51 6.48 36.41
C GLN A 401 -7.07 6.02 36.05
N GLY A 402 -6.07 6.62 36.72
CA GLY A 402 -4.66 6.29 36.53
C GLY A 402 -3.74 7.51 36.59
N PRO A 403 -2.40 7.32 36.54
CA PRO A 403 -1.43 8.41 36.66
C PRO A 403 -1.62 9.49 35.60
N ALA A 404 -1.74 9.10 34.33
CA ALA A 404 -1.95 10.01 33.19
C ALA A 404 -3.23 10.85 33.32
N SER A 405 -4.37 10.20 33.55
CA SER A 405 -5.64 10.90 33.70
C SER A 405 -5.72 11.76 34.96
N ARG A 406 -5.08 11.35 36.07
CA ARG A 406 -5.02 12.18 37.29
C ARG A 406 -4.16 13.41 37.08
N HIS A 407 -3.02 13.27 36.38
CA HIS A 407 -2.21 14.41 35.98
C HIS A 407 -3.00 15.41 35.13
N LEU A 408 -3.78 14.93 34.16
CA LEU A 408 -4.67 15.80 33.38
C LEU A 408 -5.70 16.54 34.27
N HIS A 409 -6.25 15.88 35.29
CA HIS A 409 -7.22 16.51 36.20
C HIS A 409 -6.59 17.48 37.20
N GLU A 410 -5.38 17.19 37.68
CA GLU A 410 -4.78 17.91 38.80
C GLU A 410 -3.82 19.01 38.36
N GLN A 411 -3.16 18.84 37.21
CA GLN A 411 -2.05 19.69 36.77
C GLN A 411 -2.35 20.48 35.50
N LEU A 412 -3.12 19.93 34.54
CA LEU A 412 -3.35 20.58 33.26
C LEU A 412 -4.37 21.74 33.40
N GLN A 413 -3.98 22.93 32.94
CA GLN A 413 -4.75 24.16 33.02
C GLN A 413 -5.04 24.76 31.65
N VAL A 414 -5.96 25.72 31.60
CA VAL A 414 -6.20 26.52 30.38
C VAL A 414 -4.93 27.31 30.05
N GLY A 415 -4.52 27.25 28.79
CA GLY A 415 -3.30 27.88 28.27
C GLY A 415 -2.13 26.91 28.10
N ASP A 416 -2.13 25.78 28.81
CA ASP A 416 -1.09 24.75 28.71
C ASP A 416 -1.09 24.06 27.34
N SER A 417 0.06 23.47 26.98
CA SER A 417 0.20 22.64 25.79
C SER A 417 0.09 21.15 26.13
N LEU A 418 -0.58 20.41 25.26
CA LEU A 418 -0.70 18.96 25.29
C LEU A 418 -0.10 18.36 24.02
N GLN A 419 0.82 17.42 24.16
CA GLN A 419 1.40 16.73 23.02
C GLN A 419 0.45 15.65 22.50
N VAL A 420 0.02 15.80 21.26
CA VAL A 420 -0.94 14.89 20.62
C VAL A 420 -0.47 14.45 19.23
N ARG A 421 -1.00 13.33 18.74
CA ARG A 421 -0.95 12.94 17.32
C ARG A 421 -2.30 13.19 16.67
N ALA A 422 -2.33 13.15 15.34
CA ALA A 422 -3.58 13.26 14.59
C ALA A 422 -4.61 12.19 15.04
N PRO A 423 -5.91 12.48 14.94
CA PRO A 423 -6.98 11.52 15.24
C PRO A 423 -6.81 10.21 14.48
N MET A 424 -7.05 9.09 15.16
CA MET A 424 -6.97 7.75 14.59
C MET A 424 -7.99 6.81 15.25
N GLY A 425 -8.09 5.58 14.74
CA GLY A 425 -9.04 4.57 15.24
C GLY A 425 -10.13 4.25 14.22
N SER A 426 -10.68 3.04 14.35
CA SER A 426 -11.62 2.44 13.40
C SER A 426 -13.04 2.26 13.94
N PHE A 427 -13.24 2.54 15.24
CA PHE A 427 -14.54 2.63 15.88
C PHE A 427 -15.25 3.91 15.46
N THR A 428 -15.70 3.94 14.20
CA THR A 428 -16.28 5.12 13.57
C THR A 428 -17.72 4.88 13.17
N LEU A 429 -18.51 5.94 13.26
CA LEU A 429 -19.89 5.95 12.81
C LEU A 429 -19.96 5.69 11.30
N LYS A 430 -20.66 4.62 10.91
CA LYS A 430 -20.91 4.29 9.51
C LYS A 430 -22.12 5.09 8.99
N ASN A 431 -21.94 5.66 7.80
CA ASN A 431 -22.91 6.53 7.12
C ASN A 431 -23.31 5.98 5.74
N ASP A 432 -22.98 4.72 5.47
CA ASP A 432 -23.32 3.98 4.25
C ASP A 432 -24.73 3.38 4.29
N THR A 433 -25.45 3.50 5.41
CA THR A 433 -26.80 2.96 5.59
C THR A 433 -27.74 3.98 6.24
N ALA A 434 -29.04 3.83 5.98
CA ALA A 434 -30.09 4.61 6.63
C ALA A 434 -30.63 3.96 7.93
N ARG A 435 -29.98 2.90 8.41
CA ARG A 435 -30.45 2.15 9.59
C ARG A 435 -30.48 3.03 10.83
N PRO A 436 -31.46 2.83 11.72
CA PRO A 436 -31.41 3.43 13.05
C PRO A 436 -30.18 2.98 13.82
N VAL A 437 -29.63 3.88 14.64
CA VAL A 437 -28.39 3.63 15.39
C VAL A 437 -28.68 3.45 16.86
N VAL A 438 -28.08 2.44 17.47
CA VAL A 438 -28.15 2.18 18.91
C VAL A 438 -26.77 2.40 19.53
N LEU A 439 -26.64 3.47 20.31
CA LEU A 439 -25.41 3.86 21.01
C LEU A 439 -25.49 3.37 22.46
N ILE A 440 -24.58 2.51 22.91
CA ILE A 440 -24.62 1.86 24.22
C ILE A 440 -23.32 2.15 24.98
N GLY A 441 -23.38 3.11 25.91
CA GLY A 441 -22.23 3.62 26.66
C GLY A 441 -22.30 3.32 28.15
N ALA A 442 -21.19 2.86 28.75
CA ALA A 442 -21.06 2.73 30.20
C ALA A 442 -19.91 3.57 30.76
N GLY A 443 -20.22 4.47 31.71
CA GLY A 443 -19.25 5.40 32.31
C GLY A 443 -18.61 6.30 31.26
N VAL A 444 -17.28 6.36 31.23
CA VAL A 444 -16.52 7.11 30.20
C VAL A 444 -16.67 6.49 28.80
N GLY A 445 -17.21 5.27 28.72
CA GLY A 445 -17.80 4.62 27.54
C GLY A 445 -18.52 5.55 26.55
N ILE A 446 -19.17 6.56 27.11
CA ILE A 446 -20.01 7.50 26.39
C ILE A 446 -19.24 8.44 25.44
N THR A 447 -17.94 8.65 25.61
CA THR A 447 -17.22 9.73 24.89
C THR A 447 -17.19 9.57 23.36
N PRO A 448 -16.79 8.42 22.77
CA PRO A 448 -16.88 8.25 21.32
C PRO A 448 -18.35 8.27 20.85
N LEU A 449 -19.27 7.72 21.65
CA LEU A 449 -20.69 7.68 21.32
C LEU A 449 -21.33 9.07 21.31
N LEU A 450 -20.87 9.99 22.16
CA LEU A 450 -21.31 11.37 22.17
C LEU A 450 -20.88 12.10 20.90
N SER A 451 -19.66 11.86 20.42
CA SER A 451 -19.21 12.34 19.11
C SER A 451 -20.11 11.84 17.98
N MET A 452 -20.41 10.53 17.96
CA MET A 452 -21.33 9.92 16.98
C MET A 452 -22.75 10.49 17.07
N LEU A 453 -23.26 10.71 18.29
CA LEU A 453 -24.57 11.28 18.54
C LEU A 453 -24.65 12.71 18.00
N ARG A 454 -23.67 13.55 18.32
CA ARG A 454 -23.62 14.95 17.90
C ARG A 454 -23.57 15.07 16.38
N GLU A 455 -22.70 14.29 15.73
CA GLU A 455 -22.63 14.28 14.26
C GLU A 455 -23.96 13.80 13.66
N SER A 456 -24.56 12.74 14.22
CA SER A 456 -25.83 12.23 13.70
C SER A 456 -26.99 13.23 13.87
N VAL A 457 -27.02 13.98 14.97
CA VAL A 457 -28.00 15.05 15.19
C VAL A 457 -27.78 16.23 14.23
N ALA A 458 -26.53 16.53 13.86
CA ALA A 458 -26.20 17.59 12.91
C ALA A 458 -26.50 17.20 11.46
N ALA A 459 -26.20 15.96 11.07
CA ALA A 459 -26.19 15.51 9.67
C ALA A 459 -27.42 14.68 9.24
N SER A 460 -28.15 14.04 10.16
CA SER A 460 -29.07 12.95 9.82
C SER A 460 -30.47 13.07 10.42
N THR A 461 -31.44 12.50 9.72
CA THR A 461 -32.82 12.24 10.18
C THR A 461 -33.02 10.84 10.75
N ARG A 462 -31.98 9.98 10.80
CA ARG A 462 -32.11 8.60 11.29
C ARG A 462 -32.49 8.55 12.77
N SER A 463 -33.28 7.55 13.14
CA SER A 463 -33.65 7.32 14.54
C SER A 463 -32.42 6.89 15.35
N ILE A 464 -32.27 7.43 16.56
CA ILE A 464 -31.12 7.17 17.43
C ILE A 464 -31.63 6.77 18.81
N HIS A 465 -31.12 5.65 19.32
CA HIS A 465 -31.32 5.24 20.70
C HIS A 465 -30.00 5.31 21.46
N LEU A 466 -29.91 6.22 22.43
CA LEU A 466 -28.78 6.30 23.34
C LEU A 466 -29.11 5.58 24.64
N PHE A 467 -28.38 4.53 24.95
CA PHE A 467 -28.34 3.89 26.26
C PHE A 467 -27.09 4.32 27.02
N GLN A 468 -27.28 5.07 28.11
CA GLN A 468 -26.19 5.58 28.95
C GLN A 468 -26.26 4.95 30.34
N SER A 469 -25.23 4.22 30.74
CA SER A 469 -25.12 3.64 32.07
C SER A 469 -24.06 4.34 32.91
N ALA A 470 -24.38 4.62 34.17
CA ALA A 470 -23.43 5.10 35.16
C ALA A 470 -23.65 4.39 36.50
N ARG A 471 -22.70 4.56 37.43
CA ARG A 471 -22.85 3.96 38.76
C ARG A 471 -23.85 4.74 39.61
N SER A 472 -23.76 6.07 39.61
CA SER A 472 -24.65 6.97 40.35
C SER A 472 -24.91 8.24 39.53
N LEU A 473 -25.82 9.11 39.98
CA LEU A 473 -26.16 10.34 39.28
C LEU A 473 -24.99 11.33 39.23
N ARG A 474 -24.18 11.40 40.30
CA ARG A 474 -22.96 12.23 40.35
C ARG A 474 -21.90 11.82 39.34
N GLN A 475 -21.92 10.55 38.94
CA GLN A 475 -20.99 9.96 37.95
C GLN A 475 -21.61 9.85 36.55
N LEU A 476 -22.78 10.46 36.31
CA LEU A 476 -23.43 10.49 35.01
C LEU A 476 -23.03 11.77 34.26
N PRO A 477 -22.13 11.69 33.25
CA PRO A 477 -21.62 12.87 32.55
C PRO A 477 -22.58 13.39 31.46
N PHE A 478 -22.34 14.62 30.98
CA PHE A 478 -22.99 15.24 29.82
C PHE A 478 -24.51 15.40 29.93
N GLN A 479 -25.06 15.49 31.14
CA GLN A 479 -26.50 15.52 31.36
C GLN A 479 -27.19 16.69 30.65
N ARG A 480 -26.60 17.89 30.78
CA ARG A 480 -27.09 19.12 30.12
C ARG A 480 -27.03 18.98 28.61
N GLU A 481 -25.87 18.60 28.08
CA GLU A 481 -25.62 18.50 26.65
C GLU A 481 -26.56 17.48 25.97
N ILE A 482 -26.74 16.29 26.55
CA ILE A 482 -27.67 15.28 26.02
C ILE A 482 -29.12 15.77 26.05
N THR A 483 -29.50 16.56 27.07
CA THR A 483 -30.83 17.17 27.15
C THR A 483 -31.03 18.19 26.03
N GLU A 484 -30.03 19.03 25.76
CA GLU A 484 -30.08 19.99 24.66
C GLU A 484 -30.14 19.29 23.29
N LEU A 485 -29.39 18.20 23.08
CA LEU A 485 -29.46 17.40 21.86
C LEU A 485 -30.85 16.77 21.66
N ARG A 486 -31.44 16.24 22.74
CA ARG A 486 -32.80 15.67 22.71
C ARG A 486 -33.87 16.72 22.38
N GLN A 487 -33.67 17.97 22.77
CA GLN A 487 -34.58 19.06 22.39
C GLN A 487 -34.47 19.42 20.90
N ARG A 488 -33.29 19.26 20.29
CA ARG A 488 -33.05 19.56 18.87
C ARG A 488 -33.47 18.41 17.93
N ALA A 489 -33.38 17.17 18.39
CA ALA A 489 -33.66 15.98 17.57
C ALA A 489 -34.80 15.15 18.16
N GLN A 490 -36.00 15.24 17.57
CA GLN A 490 -37.17 14.46 18.01
C GLN A 490 -36.97 12.94 17.83
N GLN A 491 -36.10 12.55 16.91
CA GLN A 491 -35.73 11.17 16.61
C GLN A 491 -34.71 10.57 17.60
N LEU A 492 -34.22 11.35 18.58
CA LEU A 492 -33.32 10.89 19.63
C LEU A 492 -34.10 10.39 20.85
N GLN A 493 -33.98 9.10 21.15
CA GLN A 493 -34.44 8.51 22.40
C GLN A 493 -33.26 8.26 23.33
N VAL A 494 -33.41 8.68 24.59
CA VAL A 494 -32.37 8.53 25.62
C VAL A 494 -32.91 7.61 26.71
N HIS A 495 -32.08 6.63 27.10
CA HIS A 495 -32.35 5.66 28.14
C HIS A 495 -31.16 5.59 29.09
N ARG A 496 -31.39 5.83 30.37
CA ARG A 496 -30.38 5.91 31.41
C ARG A 496 -30.57 4.83 32.46
N ALA A 497 -29.47 4.19 32.83
CA ALA A 497 -29.43 3.17 33.87
C ALA A 497 -28.40 3.53 34.95
N LEU A 498 -28.84 3.57 36.21
CA LEU A 498 -27.98 3.78 37.37
C LEU A 498 -27.89 2.50 38.20
N SER A 499 -26.67 1.98 38.37
CA SER A 499 -26.48 0.72 39.12
C SER A 499 -26.61 0.88 40.65
N ARG A 500 -26.36 2.09 41.16
CA ARG A 500 -26.41 2.48 42.58
C ARG A 500 -26.83 3.96 42.68
N PRO A 501 -28.08 4.29 42.36
CA PRO A 501 -28.58 5.67 42.47
C PRO A 501 -28.56 6.13 43.92
N GLU A 502 -28.23 7.40 44.12
CA GLU A 502 -28.38 8.09 45.41
C GLU A 502 -29.87 8.24 45.78
N PRO A 503 -30.23 8.38 47.08
CA PRO A 503 -31.62 8.56 47.49
C PRO A 503 -32.33 9.75 46.82
N GLU A 504 -31.59 10.82 46.52
CA GLU A 504 -32.08 12.01 45.82
C GLU A 504 -32.28 11.84 44.30
N ALA A 505 -31.79 10.76 43.68
CA ALA A 505 -31.97 10.50 42.25
C ALA A 505 -33.38 9.96 41.97
N LEU A 506 -34.13 10.62 41.09
CA LEU A 506 -35.55 10.33 40.85
C LEU A 506 -35.76 9.46 39.59
N PRO A 507 -36.34 8.24 39.72
CA PRO A 507 -36.76 7.44 38.57
C PRO A 507 -37.74 8.18 37.65
N GLY A 508 -37.57 8.05 36.34
CA GLY A 508 -38.37 8.70 35.30
C GLY A 508 -38.03 10.16 35.03
N ARG A 509 -37.21 10.80 35.88
CA ARG A 509 -36.64 12.13 35.64
C ARG A 509 -35.15 12.04 35.34
N ASP A 510 -34.39 11.42 36.24
CA ASP A 510 -32.93 11.40 36.19
C ASP A 510 -32.42 10.13 35.47
N PHE A 511 -33.15 9.02 35.62
CA PHE A 511 -32.85 7.73 35.00
C PHE A 511 -34.11 6.86 34.84
N GLU A 512 -34.09 5.87 33.93
CA GLU A 512 -35.22 4.98 33.66
C GLU A 512 -35.09 3.58 34.27
N GLN A 513 -33.88 3.15 34.62
CA GLN A 513 -33.62 1.80 35.14
C GLN A 513 -32.64 1.81 36.32
N THR A 514 -33.01 1.12 37.40
CA THR A 514 -32.07 0.77 38.48
C THR A 514 -31.36 -0.53 38.15
N GLY A 515 -30.05 -0.59 38.36
CA GLY A 515 -29.22 -1.78 38.13
C GLY A 515 -28.21 -1.61 37.00
N ARG A 516 -27.45 -2.68 36.70
CA ARG A 516 -26.56 -2.69 35.55
C ARG A 516 -27.40 -2.85 34.28
N LEU A 517 -27.06 -2.09 33.24
CA LEU A 517 -27.69 -2.23 31.93
C LEU A 517 -27.31 -3.58 31.32
N ASP A 518 -28.29 -4.34 30.84
CA ASP A 518 -28.11 -5.62 30.16
C ASP A 518 -28.90 -5.68 28.83
N ILE A 519 -28.73 -6.76 28.08
CA ILE A 519 -29.38 -6.92 26.78
C ILE A 519 -30.91 -7.00 26.90
N ALA A 520 -31.44 -7.54 27.99
CA ALA A 520 -32.88 -7.65 28.20
C ALA A 520 -33.52 -6.27 28.35
N ALA A 521 -32.87 -5.37 29.09
CA ALA A 521 -33.29 -4.00 29.24
C ALA A 521 -33.23 -3.19 27.94
N ILE A 522 -32.18 -3.39 27.14
CA ILE A 522 -32.06 -2.76 25.82
C ILE A 522 -33.19 -3.24 24.90
N LYS A 523 -33.37 -4.56 24.79
CA LYS A 523 -34.44 -5.17 23.99
C LYS A 523 -35.83 -4.69 24.39
N ALA A 524 -36.08 -4.47 25.68
CA ALA A 524 -37.37 -3.99 26.18
C ALA A 524 -37.71 -2.55 25.76
N ARG A 525 -36.73 -1.77 25.29
CA ARG A 525 -36.90 -0.36 24.89
C ARG A 525 -36.76 -0.12 23.40
N LEU A 526 -36.18 -1.05 22.66
CA LEU A 526 -36.05 -0.95 21.21
C LEU A 526 -37.33 -1.46 20.52
N PRO A 527 -37.92 -0.68 19.61
CA PRO A 527 -38.87 -1.19 18.63
C PRO A 527 -38.28 -2.34 17.80
N LEU A 528 -39.13 -3.06 17.07
CA LEU A 528 -38.66 -4.04 16.10
C LEU A 528 -38.18 -3.30 14.84
N ASP A 529 -36.87 -3.30 14.60
CA ASP A 529 -36.24 -2.65 13.44
C ASP A 529 -34.87 -3.28 13.12
N ASP A 530 -34.22 -2.81 12.04
CA ASP A 530 -32.89 -3.23 11.59
C ASP A 530 -31.81 -2.21 12.01
N TYR A 531 -31.15 -2.48 13.14
CA TYR A 531 -30.24 -1.54 13.81
C TYR A 531 -28.76 -1.80 13.53
N ASP A 532 -27.96 -0.72 13.54
CA ASP A 532 -26.51 -0.78 13.75
C ASP A 532 -26.18 -0.44 15.22
N PHE A 533 -25.38 -1.28 15.88
CA PHE A 533 -25.07 -1.18 17.31
C PHE A 533 -23.64 -0.68 17.53
N TYR A 534 -23.47 0.32 18.41
CA TYR A 534 -22.18 0.86 18.82
C TYR A 534 -22.07 0.75 20.34
N VAL A 535 -21.16 -0.10 20.82
CA VAL A 535 -21.03 -0.44 22.24
C VAL A 535 -19.67 0.02 22.74
N CYS A 536 -19.64 0.81 23.82
CA CYS A 536 -18.38 1.21 24.41
C CYS A 536 -18.43 1.34 25.94
N GLY A 537 -17.45 0.74 26.63
CA GLY A 537 -17.43 0.68 28.09
C GLY A 537 -16.35 -0.26 28.65
N PRO A 538 -16.46 -0.63 29.94
CA PRO A 538 -15.57 -1.63 30.55
C PRO A 538 -15.66 -3.00 29.88
N GLY A 539 -14.57 -3.77 29.87
CA GLY A 539 -14.48 -5.06 29.16
C GLY A 539 -15.62 -6.04 29.44
N GLU A 540 -15.93 -6.30 30.72
CA GLU A 540 -17.04 -7.20 31.10
C GLU A 540 -18.40 -6.72 30.59
N PHE A 541 -18.63 -5.40 30.62
CA PHE A 541 -19.87 -4.79 30.13
C PHE A 541 -19.98 -4.94 28.61
N THR A 542 -18.94 -4.54 27.88
CA THR A 542 -18.93 -4.62 26.41
C THR A 542 -19.09 -6.06 25.94
N GLN A 543 -18.40 -7.02 26.57
CA GLN A 543 -18.55 -8.45 26.23
C GLN A 543 -19.97 -8.95 26.50
N ALA A 544 -20.56 -8.62 27.66
CA ALA A 544 -21.92 -9.07 28.00
C ALA A 544 -22.98 -8.52 27.03
N ILE A 545 -22.87 -7.25 26.62
CA ILE A 545 -23.76 -6.67 25.61
C ILE A 545 -23.51 -7.31 24.23
N TYR A 546 -22.26 -7.50 23.83
CA TYR A 546 -21.90 -8.17 22.58
C TYR A 546 -22.50 -9.58 22.50
N ASP A 547 -22.25 -10.42 23.51
CA ASP A 547 -22.78 -11.78 23.59
C ASP A 547 -24.32 -11.78 23.59
N GLY A 548 -24.94 -10.81 24.27
CA GLY A 548 -26.39 -10.62 24.24
C GLY A 548 -26.92 -10.32 22.83
N LEU A 549 -26.28 -9.39 22.10
CA LEU A 549 -26.66 -9.06 20.72
C LEU A 549 -26.47 -10.26 19.78
N ARG A 550 -25.37 -11.01 19.93
CA ARG A 550 -25.16 -12.27 19.19
C ARG A 550 -26.21 -13.32 19.52
N GLY A 551 -26.60 -13.45 20.79
CA GLY A 551 -27.69 -14.33 21.24
C GLY A 551 -29.07 -13.93 20.70
N LEU A 552 -29.24 -12.70 20.23
CA LEU A 552 -30.40 -12.22 19.49
C LEU A 552 -30.24 -12.36 17.96
N ASN A 553 -29.20 -13.05 17.49
CA ASN A 553 -28.86 -13.24 16.08
C ASN A 553 -28.54 -11.96 15.31
N ILE A 554 -28.07 -10.91 15.98
CA ILE A 554 -27.55 -9.71 15.30
C ILE A 554 -26.19 -10.05 14.66
N ALA A 555 -26.06 -9.83 13.35
CA ALA A 555 -24.83 -10.09 12.60
C ALA A 555 -23.63 -9.33 13.18
N ASP A 556 -22.47 -9.97 13.26
CA ASP A 556 -21.26 -9.40 13.85
C ASP A 556 -20.77 -8.13 13.13
N ALA A 557 -20.99 -8.07 11.81
CA ALA A 557 -20.70 -6.90 11.00
C ALA A 557 -21.52 -5.64 11.39
N ARG A 558 -22.61 -5.79 12.16
CA ARG A 558 -23.48 -4.70 12.63
C ARG A 558 -23.24 -4.33 14.10
N ILE A 559 -22.28 -4.99 14.76
CA ILE A 559 -21.94 -4.75 16.16
C ILE A 559 -20.55 -4.14 16.23
N HIS A 560 -20.50 -2.81 16.23
CA HIS A 560 -19.27 -2.06 16.45
C HIS A 560 -19.03 -1.96 17.95
N ALA A 561 -17.88 -2.42 18.43
CA ALA A 561 -17.61 -2.43 19.87
C ALA A 561 -16.15 -2.05 20.18
N GLU A 562 -15.99 -1.24 21.21
CA GLU A 562 -14.70 -0.86 21.76
C GLU A 562 -14.72 -1.00 23.30
N THR A 563 -13.57 -1.29 23.89
CA THR A 563 -13.41 -1.39 25.35
C THR A 563 -12.43 -0.34 25.84
N PHE A 564 -12.78 0.36 26.92
CA PHE A 564 -11.86 1.23 27.62
C PHE A 564 -10.94 0.41 28.53
N GLY A 565 -9.62 0.50 28.31
CA GLY A 565 -8.60 -0.29 29.00
C GLY A 565 -8.05 -1.42 28.11
N PRO A 566 -7.52 -2.52 28.70
CA PRO A 566 -7.08 -3.69 27.94
C PRO A 566 -8.20 -4.21 27.03
N SER A 567 -7.95 -4.24 25.72
CA SER A 567 -8.93 -4.80 24.78
C SER A 567 -9.06 -6.31 25.01
N THR A 568 -10.23 -6.70 25.52
CA THR A 568 -10.55 -8.07 25.98
C THR A 568 -11.73 -8.68 25.23
N LEU A 569 -12.28 -7.96 24.25
CA LEU A 569 -13.46 -8.39 23.50
C LEU A 569 -13.13 -9.64 22.67
N LYS A 570 -13.86 -10.72 22.91
CA LYS A 570 -13.85 -11.95 22.12
C LYS A 570 -15.02 -11.92 21.17
N ARG A 571 -14.75 -11.88 19.87
CA ARG A 571 -15.77 -11.81 18.81
C ARG A 571 -16.10 -13.20 18.28
N GLN A 572 -17.38 -13.42 17.98
CA GLN A 572 -17.93 -14.62 17.34
C GLN A 572 -18.41 -14.24 15.93
N GLY A 573 -17.58 -14.50 14.93
CA GLY A 573 -17.88 -14.18 13.53
C GLY A 573 -19.09 -14.94 13.00
N ASP A 574 -19.68 -14.44 11.91
CA ASP A 574 -20.90 -15.00 11.30
C ASP A 574 -20.66 -16.30 10.50
N GLY A 575 -19.46 -16.90 10.57
CA GLY A 575 -19.09 -18.12 9.83
C GLY A 575 -18.98 -17.95 8.30
N LEU A 576 -19.29 -16.75 7.78
CA LEU A 576 -19.29 -16.40 6.35
C LEU A 576 -18.08 -15.56 5.91
N ALA A 577 -17.37 -14.93 6.86
CA ALA A 577 -16.12 -14.23 6.56
C ALA A 577 -14.97 -15.25 6.46
N PRO A 578 -14.05 -15.12 5.49
CA PRO A 578 -12.83 -15.93 5.47
C PRO A 578 -12.14 -15.78 6.84
N ALA A 579 -11.87 -16.89 7.52
CA ALA A 579 -11.01 -16.84 8.70
C ALA A 579 -9.69 -16.17 8.30
N LEU A 580 -9.18 -15.27 9.15
CA LEU A 580 -7.88 -14.66 8.92
C LEU A 580 -6.85 -15.77 8.67
N VAL A 581 -6.36 -15.84 7.43
CA VAL A 581 -5.30 -16.78 7.06
C VAL A 581 -4.00 -16.18 7.56
N GLN A 582 -3.49 -16.71 8.66
CA GLN A 582 -2.22 -16.31 9.27
C GLN A 582 -1.34 -17.52 9.49
N PRO A 583 0.00 -17.36 9.47
CA PRO A 583 0.91 -18.43 9.81
C PRO A 583 0.65 -18.91 11.26
N PRO A 584 0.93 -20.19 11.57
CA PRO A 584 0.76 -20.72 12.92
C PRO A 584 1.66 -19.99 13.91
N ALA A 585 1.19 -19.84 15.15
CA ALA A 585 1.99 -19.31 16.24
C ALA A 585 3.27 -20.15 16.42
N ALA A 586 4.39 -19.49 16.70
CA ALA A 586 5.64 -20.19 16.99
C ALA A 586 5.50 -21.03 18.27
N THR A 587 5.90 -22.30 18.20
CA THR A 587 5.88 -23.20 19.37
C THR A 587 7.25 -23.33 20.05
N GLU A 588 8.31 -22.82 19.40
CA GLU A 588 9.68 -22.86 19.89
C GLU A 588 10.24 -21.44 20.16
N PRO A 589 11.36 -21.32 20.89
CA PRO A 589 11.94 -20.02 21.20
C PRO A 589 12.43 -19.25 19.96
N VAL A 590 11.86 -18.07 19.71
CA VAL A 590 12.17 -17.21 18.55
C VAL A 590 13.14 -16.09 18.94
N PRO A 591 14.28 -15.91 18.24
CA PRO A 591 15.09 -14.70 18.36
C PRO A 591 14.32 -13.49 17.84
N VAL A 592 14.22 -12.43 18.65
CA VAL A 592 13.59 -11.15 18.28
C VAL A 592 14.61 -10.05 18.37
N TYR A 593 14.89 -9.39 17.24
CA TYR A 593 15.80 -8.27 17.13
C TYR A 593 15.02 -6.96 17.05
N PHE A 594 15.39 -5.99 17.87
CA PHE A 594 14.86 -4.63 17.88
C PHE A 594 15.90 -3.72 17.24
N ALA A 595 15.78 -3.52 15.92
CA ALA A 595 16.82 -2.94 15.08
C ALA A 595 17.12 -1.47 15.43
N GLY A 596 16.10 -0.66 15.71
CA GLY A 596 16.24 0.76 16.04
C GLY A 596 16.99 1.01 17.35
N SER A 597 16.88 0.08 18.30
CA SER A 597 17.52 0.12 19.62
C SER A 597 18.77 -0.76 19.73
N ALA A 598 19.13 -1.49 18.67
CA ALA A 598 20.20 -2.48 18.65
C ALA A 598 20.13 -3.49 19.82
N LYS A 599 18.91 -3.87 20.24
CA LYS A 599 18.67 -4.85 21.29
C LYS A 599 18.18 -6.18 20.71
N GLU A 600 18.44 -7.26 21.45
CA GLU A 600 17.90 -8.58 21.13
C GLU A 600 17.21 -9.23 22.34
N ALA A 601 16.23 -10.07 22.02
CA ALA A 601 15.50 -10.88 22.96
C ALA A 601 15.24 -12.27 22.41
N ARG A 602 14.86 -13.17 23.31
CA ARG A 602 14.35 -14.48 22.92
C ARG A 602 12.94 -14.63 23.43
N TRP A 603 11.99 -14.65 22.50
CA TRP A 603 10.60 -14.91 22.79
C TRP A 603 10.41 -16.41 23.03
N LYS A 604 9.52 -16.75 23.96
CA LYS A 604 9.02 -18.12 24.20
C LYS A 604 7.49 -18.06 24.29
N PRO A 605 6.76 -19.16 24.08
CA PRO A 605 5.29 -19.19 24.19
C PRO A 605 4.73 -18.56 25.47
N GLU A 606 5.45 -18.67 26.59
CA GLU A 606 5.09 -18.07 27.88
C GLU A 606 5.49 -16.60 28.06
N SER A 607 6.19 -15.99 27.09
CA SER A 607 6.69 -14.61 27.18
C SER A 607 5.60 -13.55 26.95
N GLY A 608 4.41 -13.96 26.53
CA GLY A 608 3.32 -13.06 26.20
C GLY A 608 3.50 -12.40 24.84
N THR A 609 3.04 -11.17 24.70
CA THR A 609 3.06 -10.36 23.48
C THR A 609 4.45 -9.82 23.15
N LEU A 610 4.67 -9.40 21.89
CA LEU A 610 5.90 -8.72 21.47
C LEU A 610 6.13 -7.41 22.24
N LEU A 611 5.06 -6.71 22.65
CA LEU A 611 5.15 -5.55 23.53
C LEU A 611 5.76 -5.92 24.89
N GLU A 612 5.24 -6.95 25.54
CA GLU A 612 5.72 -7.39 26.87
C GLU A 612 7.18 -7.85 26.80
N LEU A 613 7.57 -8.52 25.72
CA LEU A 613 8.97 -8.89 25.46
C LEU A 613 9.88 -7.66 25.35
N ALA A 614 9.45 -6.62 24.64
CA ALA A 614 10.20 -5.38 24.48
C ALA A 614 10.35 -4.64 25.83
N GLU A 615 9.25 -4.52 26.59
CA GLU A 615 9.25 -3.91 27.93
C GLU A 615 10.18 -4.65 28.89
N ALA A 616 10.17 -5.99 28.87
CA ALA A 616 11.08 -6.82 29.67
C ALA A 616 12.57 -6.61 29.34
N ARG A 617 12.88 -5.99 28.19
CA ARG A 617 14.24 -5.62 27.76
C ARG A 617 14.54 -4.13 27.96
N GLY A 618 13.69 -3.43 28.71
CA GLY A 618 13.83 -2.01 29.01
C GLY A 618 13.67 -1.14 27.76
N LEU A 619 12.87 -1.59 26.79
CA LEU A 619 12.37 -0.72 25.73
C LEU A 619 11.04 -0.10 26.15
N SER A 620 10.76 1.08 25.60
CA SER A 620 9.53 1.84 25.88
C SER A 620 8.80 2.16 24.56
N PRO A 621 8.40 1.14 23.77
CA PRO A 621 7.65 1.39 22.55
C PRO A 621 6.32 2.10 22.85
N ASP A 622 5.82 2.89 21.91
CA ASP A 622 4.53 3.57 22.06
C ASP A 622 3.40 2.54 22.23
N PHE A 623 2.55 2.65 23.25
CA PHE A 623 1.34 1.82 23.39
C PHE A 623 0.24 2.52 24.18
N SER A 624 -1.00 2.01 24.08
CA SER A 624 -2.07 2.42 25.00
C SER A 624 -3.03 1.27 25.36
N CYS A 625 -3.80 0.72 24.41
CA CYS A 625 -4.90 -0.22 24.71
C CYS A 625 -4.49 -1.67 25.06
N ARG A 626 -3.25 -2.07 24.77
CA ARG A 626 -2.76 -3.46 24.95
C ARG A 626 -3.65 -4.58 24.36
N GLY A 627 -4.33 -4.32 23.26
CA GLY A 627 -5.08 -5.36 22.55
C GLY A 627 -5.51 -4.96 21.14
N GLY A 628 -4.70 -4.13 20.49
CA GLY A 628 -4.82 -3.82 19.07
C GLY A 628 -5.96 -2.91 18.63
N SER A 629 -6.80 -2.38 19.52
CA SER A 629 -7.91 -1.48 19.13
C SER A 629 -7.45 -0.06 18.80
N CYS A 630 -6.42 0.45 19.49
CA CYS A 630 -6.04 1.86 19.38
C CYS A 630 -4.96 2.16 18.32
N GLY A 631 -4.28 1.13 17.79
CA GLY A 631 -3.22 1.28 16.79
C GLY A 631 -1.89 1.90 17.28
N THR A 632 -1.81 2.39 18.52
CA THR A 632 -0.62 3.10 19.05
C THR A 632 0.63 2.23 19.07
N CYS A 633 0.48 0.91 19.28
CA CYS A 633 1.57 -0.08 19.32
C CYS A 633 2.02 -0.56 17.93
N ARG A 634 1.76 0.22 16.89
CA ARG A 634 2.15 -0.15 15.53
C ARG A 634 3.65 0.03 15.33
N THR A 635 4.27 -0.99 14.78
CA THR A 635 5.71 -1.08 14.53
C THR A 635 5.94 -1.70 13.16
N LYS A 636 7.00 -1.30 12.46
CA LYS A 636 7.39 -1.93 11.19
C LYS A 636 8.05 -3.28 11.43
N VAL A 637 7.65 -4.28 10.65
CA VAL A 637 8.35 -5.57 10.57
C VAL A 637 9.42 -5.45 9.48
N VAL A 638 10.69 -5.63 9.86
CA VAL A 638 11.82 -5.61 8.92
C VAL A 638 11.96 -6.97 8.24
N SER A 639 11.81 -8.05 9.02
CA SER A 639 11.76 -9.42 8.52
C SER A 639 11.12 -10.36 9.53
N GLY A 640 10.67 -11.53 9.08
CA GLY A 640 10.00 -12.54 9.91
C GLY A 640 8.48 -12.44 9.87
N LEU A 641 7.81 -13.35 10.59
CA LEU A 641 6.36 -13.51 10.57
C LEU A 641 5.77 -13.39 11.97
N VAL A 642 4.51 -12.96 12.04
CA VAL A 642 3.76 -12.78 13.29
C VAL A 642 2.39 -13.44 13.22
N HIS A 643 1.87 -13.77 14.39
CA HIS A 643 0.56 -14.37 14.62
C HIS A 643 -0.21 -13.53 15.64
N TYR A 644 -1.53 -13.39 15.43
CA TYR A 644 -2.46 -12.75 16.34
C TYR A 644 -3.33 -13.80 17.04
N PRO A 645 -3.07 -14.13 18.32
CA PRO A 645 -3.91 -15.06 19.07
C PRO A 645 -5.35 -14.54 19.22
N ASN A 646 -5.47 -13.23 19.40
CA ASN A 646 -6.73 -12.50 19.36
C ASN A 646 -6.59 -11.41 18.28
N PRO A 647 -7.14 -11.63 17.07
CA PRO A 647 -7.03 -10.66 15.99
C PRO A 647 -7.57 -9.28 16.40
N PRO A 648 -6.87 -8.19 16.05
CA PRO A 648 -7.40 -6.85 16.23
C PRO A 648 -8.65 -6.64 15.36
N ALA A 649 -9.49 -5.66 15.72
CA ALA A 649 -10.67 -5.31 14.94
C ALA A 649 -10.32 -4.89 13.48
N GLU A 650 -9.14 -4.31 13.30
CA GLU A 650 -8.55 -3.99 12.01
C GLU A 650 -7.08 -4.39 12.04
N LEU A 651 -6.64 -5.14 11.03
CA LEU A 651 -5.24 -5.50 10.88
C LEU A 651 -4.42 -4.29 10.43
N PRO A 652 -3.16 -4.17 10.88
CA PRO A 652 -2.26 -3.17 10.33
C PRO A 652 -2.00 -3.48 8.84
N GLU A 653 -1.57 -2.47 8.10
CA GLU A 653 -1.11 -2.62 6.72
C GLU A 653 0.08 -3.59 6.60
N ALA A 654 0.28 -4.14 5.40
CA ALA A 654 1.39 -5.05 5.11
C ALA A 654 2.74 -4.43 5.51
N GLY A 655 3.62 -5.25 6.11
CA GLY A 655 4.91 -4.79 6.64
C GLY A 655 4.84 -4.09 8.00
N SER A 656 3.67 -3.99 8.62
CA SER A 656 3.49 -3.47 9.99
C SER A 656 2.85 -4.50 10.93
N VAL A 657 3.08 -4.34 12.24
CA VAL A 657 2.55 -5.19 13.30
C VAL A 657 2.06 -4.35 14.48
N LEU A 658 0.92 -4.72 15.05
CA LEU A 658 0.49 -4.27 16.38
C LEU A 658 1.13 -5.15 17.47
N ILE A 659 2.29 -4.74 18.00
CA ILE A 659 3.10 -5.58 18.91
C ILE A 659 2.39 -5.93 20.23
N CYS A 660 1.35 -5.18 20.58
CA CYS A 660 0.61 -5.34 21.82
C CYS A 660 -0.45 -6.44 21.80
N CYS A 661 -0.68 -7.09 20.66
CA CYS A 661 -1.51 -8.31 20.55
C CYS A 661 -0.92 -9.36 19.61
N ALA A 662 0.30 -9.13 19.10
CA ALA A 662 1.01 -10.06 18.22
C ALA A 662 2.05 -10.88 19.00
N ILE A 663 2.30 -12.09 18.51
CA ILE A 663 3.39 -12.99 18.90
C ILE A 663 4.14 -13.45 17.63
N PRO A 664 5.37 -13.99 17.73
CA PRO A 664 6.04 -14.59 16.58
C PRO A 664 5.27 -15.77 15.98
N ALA A 665 5.38 -15.93 14.67
CA ALA A 665 4.86 -17.07 13.93
C ALA A 665 5.98 -17.99 13.41
N GLN A 666 5.60 -19.16 12.91
CA GLN A 666 6.48 -20.11 12.22
C GLN A 666 5.89 -20.47 10.85
N ASP A 667 6.74 -20.87 9.90
CA ASP A 667 6.34 -21.38 8.59
C ASP A 667 6.83 -22.81 8.38
N GLU A 668 6.69 -23.35 7.15
CA GLU A 668 7.14 -24.71 6.80
C GLU A 668 8.66 -24.92 6.95
N SER A 669 9.45 -23.84 6.95
CA SER A 669 10.89 -23.86 7.19
C SER A 669 11.26 -23.82 8.68
N GLY A 670 10.26 -23.65 9.58
CA GLY A 670 10.42 -23.60 11.03
C GLY A 670 10.38 -22.17 11.60
N VAL A 671 11.00 -21.98 12.76
CA VAL A 671 11.08 -20.69 13.45
C VAL A 671 12.18 -19.83 12.81
N GLN A 672 11.79 -18.71 12.22
CA GLN A 672 12.70 -17.69 11.69
C GLN A 672 12.88 -16.54 12.71
N PRO A 673 14.06 -15.90 12.77
CA PRO A 673 14.22 -14.70 13.55
C PRO A 673 13.26 -13.59 13.13
N LEU A 674 12.68 -12.89 14.10
CA LEU A 674 11.81 -11.74 13.88
C LEU A 674 12.61 -10.46 14.08
N VAL A 675 12.57 -9.54 13.12
CA VAL A 675 13.23 -8.24 13.22
C VAL A 675 12.18 -7.13 13.18
N LEU A 676 12.15 -6.33 14.25
CA LEU A 676 11.24 -5.19 14.43
C LEU A 676 12.03 -3.89 14.44
N ASP A 677 11.46 -2.85 13.84
CA ASP A 677 12.03 -1.50 13.85
C ASP A 677 11.68 -0.77 15.17
N LEU A 678 12.31 -1.20 16.27
CA LEU A 678 12.10 -0.69 17.63
C LEU A 678 13.40 -0.37 18.36
#